data_AF-A0A6V8HF44-F1
#
_entry.id   AF-A0A6V8HF44-F1
#
_cell.length_a   1.000
_cell.length_b   1.000
_cell.length_c   1.000
_cell.angle_alpha   90.00
_cell.angle_beta   90.00
_cell.angle_gamma   90.00
#
_symmetry.space_group_name_H-M   'P 1'
#
loop_
_entity.id
_entity.type
_entity.pdbx_description
1 polymer ?
#
loop_
_entity_poly.entity_id
_entity_poly.type
_entity_poly.pdbx_seq_one_letter_code
_entity_poly.pdbx_strand_id
1 'polypeptide(L)'
;MSVYTLHSPLNSLDGLSTPHIMVGVALVLVSGLVASIVVLSLQKSKLDWNKGFLSYIQFAYSCFIKPHERDSEGEAGQQHALESFYRAQASVYDATRKRLLCGREDMLALLAAQLKYRQSQHQVSKPVWVDIGGGTGYNIEAMNAFLPVDKFFSHVYLVDLSPSLLEVARQRFERLGWKNVTVICRDAREFRLPGANGAANGGADIVTMSYSLSMIPDYYSVVDSLNYLMKSDALLGVVDFYVQNIVDVSCRNYTGGVFNRHVNWLGRAFWRAWFDFDRVNLDAARRDYLEYKFGTIISANPRVDHRLLNINSEDVILTITSAGDNILDYLQKSPKRIHAVDMNPNQNHLLELKVASFRALGYKDVWKIFGEGKHAEFRELLLTKLSPHLSSQAFQYWLEQTDVFTSKSNKGLYETGGSRVAIKLVRYLFTIFGLHGVNNRLCEAQTLNEQREIWPTIRRVLISRILNWAIVKTEWFAWKAAGVPPPQRNMIIDDYLKRKGLSGGIKKNSDVSGRAIWEYVVDTFDPVAKDTLISNDNYFYYLCLKGKFSRQCHPTYLTPKAHDKLSSPGAFDGLRIHTDGLNEVIARITPRTLTIAVVMDSMDWFNPDEDAAAKQTQALNRALKMGGRVLLRSASIDPWYIKDFEANGFTPRRVGARFPGTCIDRVNMYASAWVITKTSDVDGNNRTRPELRERSSSSEVETLTL
;
A
#
# COMPACT_ATOMS: atom_id res chain seq x y z
N MET A 1 29.89 88.41 -8.01
CA MET A 1 29.18 88.83 -6.77
C MET A 1 28.67 87.57 -6.07
N SER A 2 28.43 87.62 -4.76
CA SER A 2 28.07 86.43 -3.95
C SER A 2 26.59 86.06 -4.07
N VAL A 3 26.25 84.77 -3.90
CA VAL A 3 25.37 84.25 -2.82
C VAL A 3 25.35 82.71 -2.85
N TYR A 4 25.24 82.09 -1.66
CA TYR A 4 25.20 80.63 -1.43
C TYR A 4 23.76 80.10 -1.37
N THR A 5 23.56 78.80 -1.69
CA THR A 5 22.79 77.76 -0.91
C THR A 5 22.46 76.53 -1.79
N LEU A 6 22.02 75.38 -1.26
CA LEU A 6 22.63 74.46 -0.28
C LEU A 6 21.86 73.10 -0.32
N HIS A 7 22.58 71.97 -0.40
CA HIS A 7 22.16 70.56 -0.21
C HIS A 7 20.78 70.01 -0.68
N SER A 8 20.83 68.86 -1.37
CA SER A 8 20.39 67.59 -0.75
C SER A 8 21.18 66.39 -1.33
N PRO A 9 21.64 65.41 -0.51
CA PRO A 9 22.31 64.21 -0.99
C PRO A 9 21.40 62.97 -0.91
N LEU A 10 20.53 62.79 -1.90
CA LEU A 10 19.62 61.64 -2.01
C LEU A 10 19.73 60.94 -3.38
N ASN A 11 20.95 60.56 -3.77
CA ASN A 11 21.22 59.74 -4.97
C ASN A 11 22.37 58.74 -4.67
N SER A 12 22.02 57.53 -4.23
CA SER A 12 23.00 56.44 -4.02
C SER A 12 22.42 55.01 -4.14
N LEU A 13 21.17 54.85 -4.59
CA LEU A 13 20.49 53.55 -4.67
C LEU A 13 20.05 53.12 -6.08
N ASP A 14 20.29 53.93 -7.11
CA ASP A 14 19.97 53.61 -8.52
C ASP A 14 20.91 52.56 -9.16
N GLY A 15 21.77 51.91 -8.37
CA GLY A 15 22.76 50.92 -8.81
C GLY A 15 22.36 49.45 -8.64
N LEU A 16 21.20 49.15 -8.03
CA LEU A 16 20.76 47.79 -7.73
C LEU A 16 19.61 47.35 -8.63
N SER A 17 19.89 46.48 -9.61
CA SER A 17 18.85 45.91 -10.46
C SER A 17 17.86 45.05 -9.64
N THR A 18 16.59 45.07 -10.05
CA THR A 18 15.47 44.39 -9.40
C THR A 18 15.76 42.95 -8.93
N PRO A 19 16.40 42.05 -9.72
CA PRO A 19 16.72 40.70 -9.25
C PRO A 19 17.67 40.66 -8.04
N HIS A 20 18.63 41.58 -7.89
CA HIS A 20 19.50 41.61 -6.71
C HIS A 20 18.73 41.98 -5.44
N ILE A 21 17.78 42.92 -5.55
CA ILE A 21 16.88 43.29 -4.44
C ILE A 21 15.98 42.10 -4.07
N MET A 22 15.41 41.39 -5.07
CA MET A 22 14.61 40.19 -4.83
C MET A 22 15.40 39.05 -4.19
N VAL A 23 16.66 38.82 -4.61
CA VAL A 23 17.56 37.84 -3.98
C VAL A 23 17.87 38.24 -2.54
N GLY A 24 18.18 39.51 -2.26
CA GLY A 24 18.41 40.00 -0.90
C GLY A 24 17.19 39.81 0.01
N VAL A 25 16.00 40.18 -0.45
CA VAL A 25 14.74 39.98 0.29
C VAL A 25 14.46 38.50 0.51
N ALA A 26 14.64 37.64 -0.49
CA ALA A 26 14.47 36.19 -0.34
C ALA A 26 15.46 35.59 0.68
N LEU A 27 16.72 36.03 0.67
CA LEU A 27 17.77 35.54 1.58
C LEU A 27 17.50 35.99 3.02
N VAL A 28 17.00 37.21 3.23
CA VAL A 28 16.52 37.69 4.55
C VAL A 28 15.30 36.90 5.03
N LEU A 29 14.31 36.66 4.17
CA LEU A 29 13.10 35.89 4.52
C LEU A 29 13.42 34.43 4.87
N VAL A 30 14.30 33.77 4.11
CA VAL A 30 14.77 32.41 4.40
C VAL A 30 15.58 32.38 5.69
N SER A 31 16.46 33.36 5.92
CA SER A 31 17.23 33.45 7.17
C SER A 31 16.34 33.65 8.40
N GLY A 32 15.32 34.51 8.30
CA GLY A 32 14.32 34.71 9.35
C GLY A 32 13.45 33.48 9.60
N LEU A 33 13.09 32.73 8.56
CA LEU A 33 12.37 31.46 8.68
C LEU A 33 13.22 30.39 9.38
N VAL A 34 14.49 30.25 9.00
CA VAL A 34 15.43 29.32 9.65
C VAL A 34 15.66 29.72 11.11
N ALA A 35 15.91 31.00 11.39
CA ALA A 35 16.12 31.49 12.76
C ALA A 35 14.88 31.27 13.66
N SER A 36 13.67 31.56 13.16
CA SER A 36 12.44 31.32 13.92
C SER A 36 12.15 29.83 14.15
N ILE A 37 12.42 28.96 13.17
CA ILE A 37 12.34 27.50 13.36
C ILE A 37 13.36 27.03 14.42
N VAL A 38 14.59 27.53 14.40
CA VAL A 38 15.62 27.21 15.41
C VAL A 38 15.18 27.67 16.81
N VAL A 39 14.68 28.90 16.96
CA VAL A 39 14.18 29.42 18.26
C VAL A 39 12.99 28.59 18.78
N LEU A 40 12.01 28.28 17.92
CA LEU A 40 10.86 27.45 18.29
C LEU A 40 11.23 26.00 18.60
N SER A 41 12.31 25.48 18.01
CA SER A 41 12.88 24.17 18.33
C SER A 41 13.59 24.19 19.69
N LEU A 42 14.40 25.22 19.97
CA LEU A 42 15.13 25.38 21.23
C LEU A 42 14.18 25.56 22.43
N GLN A 43 13.03 26.21 22.24
CA GLN A 43 12.01 26.38 23.28
C GLN A 43 11.33 25.06 23.72
N LYS A 44 11.50 23.94 23.01
CA LYS A 44 10.74 22.69 23.24
C LYS A 44 11.48 21.55 23.94
N SER A 45 12.72 21.74 24.40
CA SER A 45 13.43 20.71 25.18
C SER A 45 14.24 21.25 26.34
N LYS A 46 13.99 20.72 27.55
CA LYS A 46 15.05 20.62 28.57
C LYS A 46 16.11 19.67 28.03
N LEU A 47 17.22 20.22 27.52
CA LEU A 47 18.38 19.45 27.07
C LEU A 47 19.51 19.61 28.10
N ASP A 48 20.24 18.52 28.36
CA ASP A 48 21.33 18.51 29.33
C ASP A 48 22.63 19.05 28.69
N TRP A 49 23.19 20.11 29.28
CA TRP A 49 24.01 21.07 28.53
C TRP A 49 25.44 20.60 28.26
N ASN A 50 26.09 19.96 29.23
CA ASN A 50 27.57 19.91 29.27
C ASN A 50 28.23 18.81 28.41
N LYS A 51 27.48 17.85 27.86
CA LYS A 51 28.05 16.81 26.97
C LYS A 51 27.50 16.85 25.55
N GLY A 52 26.20 17.04 25.37
CA GLY A 52 25.59 17.03 24.04
C GLY A 52 26.08 18.18 23.14
N PHE A 53 26.16 19.40 23.69
CA PHE A 53 26.43 20.60 22.88
C PHE A 53 27.81 20.59 22.20
N LEU A 54 28.86 20.18 22.93
CA LEU A 54 30.21 20.02 22.39
C LEU A 54 30.26 18.98 21.27
N SER A 55 29.53 17.87 21.39
CA SER A 55 29.41 16.85 20.33
C SER A 55 28.78 17.41 19.04
N TYR A 56 27.75 18.25 19.15
CA TYR A 56 27.14 18.90 17.98
C TYR A 56 28.03 20.00 17.39
N ILE A 57 28.79 20.73 18.19
CA ILE A 57 29.79 21.70 17.70
C ILE A 57 30.94 20.99 16.98
N GLN A 58 31.49 19.90 17.53
CA GLN A 58 32.56 19.15 16.89
C GLN A 58 32.09 18.54 15.56
N PHE A 59 30.87 17.99 15.52
CA PHE A 59 30.23 17.53 14.28
C PHE A 59 30.06 18.67 13.26
N ALA A 60 29.53 19.83 13.69
CA ALA A 60 29.35 20.97 12.81
C ALA A 60 30.70 21.50 12.28
N TYR A 61 31.72 21.64 13.12
CA TYR A 61 33.05 22.03 12.69
C TYR A 61 33.63 21.04 11.65
N SER A 62 33.48 19.73 11.89
CA SER A 62 33.92 18.69 10.94
C SER A 62 33.19 18.72 9.60
N CYS A 63 31.89 19.04 9.57
CA CYS A 63 31.09 19.04 8.34
C CYS A 63 31.07 20.40 7.60
N PHE A 64 31.25 21.53 8.28
CA PHE A 64 31.12 22.87 7.70
C PHE A 64 32.43 23.67 7.62
N ILE A 65 33.46 23.34 8.42
CA ILE A 65 34.61 24.24 8.64
C ILE A 65 35.97 23.56 8.42
N LYS A 66 36.14 22.28 8.76
CA LYS A 66 37.44 21.61 8.61
C LYS A 66 37.80 21.52 7.11
N PRO A 67 38.90 22.16 6.65
CA PRO A 67 39.37 21.96 5.29
C PRO A 67 39.79 20.50 5.11
N HIS A 68 39.51 19.94 3.93
CA HIS A 68 40.00 18.62 3.56
C HIS A 68 41.50 18.69 3.27
N GLU A 69 42.27 17.83 3.93
CA GLU A 69 43.69 17.62 3.65
C GLU A 69 43.84 17.10 2.20
N ARG A 70 44.24 18.00 1.30
CA ARG A 70 44.79 17.67 -0.01
C ARG A 70 46.30 17.75 0.10
N ASP A 71 46.99 16.62 -0.05
CA ASP A 71 48.44 16.59 -0.21
C ASP A 71 48.86 15.64 -1.33
N SER A 72 50.12 15.78 -1.74
CA SER A 72 50.62 15.36 -3.03
C SER A 72 51.13 13.92 -3.08
N GLU A 73 50.24 12.96 -3.38
CA GLU A 73 50.59 11.77 -4.17
C GLU A 73 49.32 11.08 -4.74
N GLY A 74 49.47 10.35 -5.84
CA GLY A 74 48.39 10.13 -6.84
C GLY A 74 47.27 9.14 -6.52
N GLU A 75 47.27 8.46 -5.38
CA GLU A 75 46.43 7.26 -5.14
C GLU A 75 45.47 7.35 -3.94
N ALA A 76 44.85 8.52 -3.71
CA ALA A 76 43.89 8.74 -2.62
C ALA A 76 42.52 8.03 -2.82
N GLY A 77 42.51 6.70 -2.73
CA GLY A 77 41.33 5.84 -2.86
C GLY A 77 40.26 6.03 -1.79
N GLN A 78 39.08 5.45 -1.99
CA GLN A 78 37.89 5.71 -1.15
C GLN A 78 38.12 5.45 0.34
N GLN A 79 38.86 4.41 0.70
CA GLN A 79 39.18 4.08 2.09
C GLN A 79 39.85 5.25 2.84
N HIS A 80 40.74 5.99 2.17
CA HIS A 80 41.44 7.14 2.76
C HIS A 80 40.48 8.31 3.03
N ALA A 81 39.53 8.56 2.12
CA ALA A 81 38.52 9.61 2.28
C ALA A 81 37.52 9.30 3.41
N LEU A 82 37.06 8.05 3.52
CA LEU A 82 36.19 7.63 4.62
C LEU A 82 36.92 7.66 5.97
N GLU A 83 38.17 7.21 6.02
CA GLU A 83 38.98 7.20 7.24
C GLU A 83 39.31 8.62 7.73
N SER A 84 39.64 9.57 6.84
CA SER A 84 39.91 10.96 7.25
C SER A 84 38.68 11.68 7.81
N PHE A 85 37.48 11.34 7.29
CA PHE A 85 36.20 11.82 7.82
C PHE A 85 35.85 11.18 9.17
N TYR A 86 35.91 9.84 9.27
CA TYR A 86 35.48 9.11 10.47
C TYR A 86 36.43 9.23 11.65
N ARG A 87 37.75 9.30 11.42
CA ARG A 87 38.77 9.40 12.49
C ARG A 87 38.55 10.59 13.42
N ALA A 88 38.06 11.73 12.89
CA ALA A 88 37.76 12.93 13.68
C ALA A 88 36.48 12.84 14.53
N GLN A 89 35.63 11.83 14.30
CA GLN A 89 34.31 11.69 14.91
C GLN A 89 34.11 10.36 15.67
N ALA A 90 34.99 9.36 15.50
CA ALA A 90 34.80 7.98 15.94
C ALA A 90 34.36 7.82 17.42
N SER A 91 34.93 8.60 18.34
CA SER A 91 34.61 8.57 19.77
C SER A 91 33.24 9.18 20.14
N VAL A 92 32.59 9.88 19.22
CA VAL A 92 31.32 10.60 19.40
C VAL A 92 30.23 10.12 18.42
N TYR A 93 30.62 9.23 17.49
CA TYR A 93 29.88 8.85 16.28
C TYR A 93 28.42 8.42 16.53
N ASP A 94 28.20 7.51 17.47
CA ASP A 94 26.86 7.00 17.79
C ASP A 94 25.96 8.09 18.39
N ALA A 95 26.52 9.01 19.18
CA ALA A 95 25.78 10.01 19.94
C ALA A 95 25.20 11.12 19.05
N THR A 96 25.94 11.54 18.02
CA THR A 96 25.44 12.49 17.01
C THR A 96 24.51 11.79 16.01
N ARG A 97 24.87 10.58 15.56
CA ARG A 97 24.12 9.90 14.49
C ARG A 97 22.82 9.20 14.94
N LYS A 98 22.58 8.95 16.23
CA LYS A 98 21.29 8.38 16.69
C LYS A 98 20.05 9.22 16.34
N ARG A 99 20.19 10.54 16.12
CA ARG A 99 19.10 11.42 15.64
C ARG A 99 18.99 11.55 14.11
N LEU A 100 20.01 11.14 13.37
CA LEU A 100 20.07 11.27 11.90
C LEU A 100 19.77 9.93 11.20
N LEU A 101 20.18 8.81 11.81
CA LEU A 101 20.17 7.48 11.21
C LEU A 101 18.96 6.64 11.67
N CYS A 102 17.76 7.18 11.40
CA CYS A 102 16.45 6.65 11.79
C CYS A 102 16.03 5.41 10.97
N GLY A 103 15.55 4.37 11.66
CA GLY A 103 15.01 3.14 11.04
C GLY A 103 15.89 1.89 11.20
N ARG A 104 17.14 2.03 11.68
CA ARG A 104 18.01 0.86 11.95
C ARG A 104 17.46 -0.04 13.05
N GLU A 105 17.01 0.55 14.16
CA GLU A 105 16.38 -0.20 15.26
C GLU A 105 15.09 -0.89 14.79
N ASP A 106 14.29 -0.25 13.93
CA ASP A 106 13.09 -0.86 13.34
C ASP A 106 13.41 -2.02 12.38
N MET A 107 14.45 -1.88 11.54
CA MET A 107 14.96 -2.95 10.66
C MET A 107 15.45 -4.16 11.47
N LEU A 108 16.27 -3.92 12.51
CA LEU A 108 16.77 -4.98 13.39
C LEU A 108 15.61 -5.68 14.12
N ALA A 109 14.59 -4.93 14.56
CA ALA A 109 13.37 -5.49 15.15
C ALA A 109 12.58 -6.39 14.17
N LEU A 110 12.41 -5.96 12.91
CA LEU A 110 11.73 -6.74 11.87
C LEU A 110 12.47 -8.05 11.55
N LEU A 111 13.80 -7.97 11.37
CA LEU A 111 14.65 -9.14 11.14
C LEU A 111 14.60 -10.09 12.35
N ALA A 112 14.68 -9.55 13.57
CA ALA A 112 14.60 -10.34 14.80
C ALA A 112 13.25 -11.05 14.97
N ALA A 113 12.13 -10.39 14.66
CA ALA A 113 10.80 -10.99 14.69
C ALA A 113 10.71 -12.16 13.69
N GLN A 114 11.20 -11.99 12.47
CA GLN A 114 11.18 -13.01 11.43
C GLN A 114 12.13 -14.19 11.74
N LEU A 115 13.30 -13.95 12.33
CA LEU A 115 14.20 -15.00 12.81
C LEU A 115 13.58 -15.82 13.95
N LYS A 116 12.91 -15.18 14.92
CA LYS A 116 12.15 -15.88 15.99
C LYS A 116 11.03 -16.73 15.41
N TYR A 117 10.29 -16.21 14.44
CA TYR A 117 9.23 -16.95 13.77
C TYR A 117 9.79 -18.22 13.12
N ARG A 118 10.84 -18.11 12.29
CA ARG A 118 11.50 -19.26 11.64
C ARG A 118 12.06 -20.29 12.61
N GLN A 119 12.67 -19.85 13.71
CA GLN A 119 13.16 -20.78 14.74
C GLN A 119 12.00 -21.54 15.41
N SER A 120 10.86 -20.89 15.65
CA SER A 120 9.66 -21.56 16.19
C SER A 120 9.01 -22.56 15.21
N GLN A 121 9.26 -22.40 13.90
CA GLN A 121 8.85 -23.36 12.87
C GLN A 121 9.94 -24.43 12.60
N HIS A 122 10.99 -24.51 13.42
CA HIS A 122 12.17 -25.37 13.23
C HIS A 122 12.92 -25.18 11.89
N GLN A 123 12.72 -24.05 11.20
CA GLN A 123 13.34 -23.77 9.89
C GLN A 123 14.79 -23.29 10.00
N VAL A 124 15.15 -22.65 11.12
CA VAL A 124 16.49 -22.11 11.38
C VAL A 124 16.90 -22.46 12.82
N SER A 125 18.08 -23.05 13.00
CA SER A 125 18.59 -23.48 14.31
C SER A 125 19.40 -22.37 15.01
N LYS A 126 20.58 -22.04 14.47
CA LYS A 126 21.43 -20.91 14.89
C LYS A 126 21.94 -20.14 13.66
N PRO A 127 21.34 -18.99 13.31
CA PRO A 127 21.67 -18.28 12.07
C PRO A 127 23.09 -17.68 12.08
N VAL A 128 23.69 -17.61 10.88
CA VAL A 128 24.89 -16.80 10.60
C VAL A 128 24.47 -15.42 10.10
N TRP A 129 25.06 -14.36 10.67
CA TRP A 129 24.78 -12.97 10.31
C TRP A 129 26.01 -12.28 9.67
N VAL A 130 25.81 -11.50 8.61
CA VAL A 130 26.80 -10.53 8.10
C VAL A 130 26.22 -9.11 8.16
N ASP A 131 26.93 -8.16 8.77
CA ASP A 131 26.60 -6.72 8.76
C ASP A 131 27.63 -5.97 7.90
N ILE A 132 27.18 -5.51 6.73
CA ILE A 132 28.02 -4.90 5.68
C ILE A 132 27.98 -3.37 5.83
N GLY A 133 29.14 -2.78 6.11
CA GLY A 133 29.26 -1.39 6.55
C GLY A 133 28.79 -1.20 8.00
N GLY A 134 29.11 -2.17 8.88
CA GLY A 134 28.67 -2.18 10.27
C GLY A 134 29.35 -1.12 11.17
N GLY A 135 30.36 -0.42 10.67
CA GLY A 135 31.02 0.71 11.31
C GLY A 135 31.47 0.41 12.75
N THR A 136 30.95 1.19 13.70
CA THR A 136 31.26 1.07 15.13
C THR A 136 30.73 -0.19 15.81
N GLY A 137 30.05 -1.09 15.08
CA GLY A 137 29.39 -2.28 15.63
C GLY A 137 28.03 -2.01 16.28
N TYR A 138 27.48 -0.81 16.09
CA TYR A 138 26.24 -0.36 16.73
C TYR A 138 25.04 -1.28 16.47
N ASN A 139 24.86 -1.76 15.23
CA ASN A 139 23.74 -2.63 14.86
C ASN A 139 23.78 -3.95 15.63
N ILE A 140 24.97 -4.51 15.82
CA ILE A 140 25.20 -5.78 16.51
C ILE A 140 24.95 -5.60 18.02
N GLU A 141 25.35 -4.48 18.63
CA GLU A 141 24.95 -4.17 20.01
C GLU A 141 23.43 -3.96 20.15
N ALA A 142 22.80 -3.23 19.22
CA ALA A 142 21.37 -2.95 19.24
C ALA A 142 20.52 -4.22 19.02
N MET A 143 20.98 -5.19 18.20
CA MET A 143 20.31 -6.48 17.99
C MET A 143 20.11 -7.23 19.32
N ASN A 144 21.01 -7.07 20.29
CA ASN A 144 20.93 -7.75 21.59
C ASN A 144 19.70 -7.37 22.43
N ALA A 145 19.05 -6.24 22.14
CA ALA A 145 17.75 -5.89 22.73
C ALA A 145 16.59 -6.75 22.21
N PHE A 146 16.74 -7.35 21.01
CA PHE A 146 15.73 -8.19 20.37
C PHE A 146 16.09 -9.68 20.43
N LEU A 147 17.37 -10.03 20.25
CA LEU A 147 17.90 -11.39 20.16
C LEU A 147 19.28 -11.47 20.84
N PRO A 148 19.49 -12.34 21.85
CA PRO A 148 20.75 -12.41 22.58
C PRO A 148 21.88 -12.86 21.66
N VAL A 149 22.82 -11.96 21.37
CA VAL A 149 23.78 -12.12 20.26
C VAL A 149 24.71 -13.31 20.50
N ASP A 150 25.15 -13.49 21.75
CA ASP A 150 26.04 -14.55 22.21
C ASP A 150 25.45 -15.97 22.11
N LYS A 151 24.12 -16.09 22.19
CA LYS A 151 23.41 -17.37 22.30
C LYS A 151 22.66 -17.74 21.02
N PHE A 152 22.03 -16.77 20.36
CA PHE A 152 21.11 -17.02 19.25
C PHE A 152 21.83 -17.29 17.94
N PHE A 153 22.77 -16.42 17.56
CA PHE A 153 23.55 -16.56 16.33
C PHE A 153 24.65 -17.60 16.51
N SER A 154 24.93 -18.38 15.46
CA SER A 154 26.10 -19.26 15.43
C SER A 154 27.37 -18.43 15.27
N HIS A 155 27.35 -17.46 14.35
CA HIS A 155 28.42 -16.48 14.15
C HIS A 155 27.89 -15.16 13.58
N VAL A 156 28.59 -14.05 13.85
CA VAL A 156 28.32 -12.72 13.30
C VAL A 156 29.60 -12.15 12.68
N TYR A 157 29.51 -11.68 11.44
CA TYR A 157 30.61 -11.03 10.73
C TYR A 157 30.30 -9.54 10.53
N LEU A 158 31.07 -8.65 11.15
CA LEU A 158 31.05 -7.22 10.84
C LEU A 158 32.10 -6.98 9.75
N VAL A 159 31.67 -6.47 8.59
CA VAL A 159 32.55 -6.08 7.49
C VAL A 159 32.48 -4.57 7.31
N ASP A 160 33.63 -3.89 7.34
CA ASP A 160 33.73 -2.45 7.03
C ASP A 160 35.07 -2.11 6.37
N LEU A 161 35.16 -0.92 5.78
CA LEU A 161 36.35 -0.41 5.10
C LEU A 161 37.17 0.55 5.99
N SER A 162 36.60 1.18 7.03
CA SER A 162 37.33 2.12 7.91
C SER A 162 38.00 1.39 9.09
N PRO A 163 39.35 1.40 9.21
CA PRO A 163 40.04 0.81 10.35
C PRO A 163 39.67 1.45 11.70
N SER A 164 39.43 2.77 11.74
CA SER A 164 39.10 3.48 12.99
C SER A 164 37.71 3.14 13.53
N LEU A 165 36.68 3.00 12.68
CA LEU A 165 35.36 2.55 13.12
C LEU A 165 35.40 1.10 13.63
N LEU A 166 36.16 0.23 12.95
CA LEU A 166 36.31 -1.17 13.36
C LEU A 166 37.03 -1.34 14.69
N GLU A 167 37.91 -0.41 15.07
CA GLU A 167 38.58 -0.44 16.37
C GLU A 167 37.59 -0.13 17.51
N VAL A 168 36.68 0.84 17.31
CA VAL A 168 35.54 1.06 18.22
C VAL A 168 34.64 -0.19 18.30
N ALA A 169 34.47 -0.94 17.20
CA ALA A 169 33.70 -2.18 17.21
C ALA A 169 34.38 -3.30 18.01
N ARG A 170 35.72 -3.48 17.89
CA ARG A 170 36.47 -4.46 18.69
C ARG A 170 36.32 -4.19 20.18
N GLN A 171 36.59 -2.96 20.61
CA GLN A 171 36.48 -2.53 22.01
C GLN A 171 35.04 -2.67 22.54
N ARG A 172 34.03 -2.41 21.69
CA ARG A 172 32.62 -2.64 22.03
C ARG A 172 32.32 -4.11 22.31
N PHE A 173 32.76 -5.03 21.46
CA PHE A 173 32.45 -6.47 21.60
C PHE A 173 33.29 -7.16 22.68
N GLU A 174 34.53 -6.71 22.90
CA GLU A 174 35.36 -7.13 24.03
C GLU A 174 34.71 -6.77 25.36
N ARG A 175 34.29 -5.49 25.53
CA ARG A 175 33.51 -5.01 26.69
C ARG A 175 32.20 -5.79 26.92
N LEU A 176 31.59 -6.32 25.86
CA LEU A 176 30.37 -7.13 25.92
C LEU A 176 30.65 -8.64 26.07
N GLY A 177 31.92 -9.07 26.00
CA GLY A 177 32.35 -10.47 26.16
C GLY A 177 31.99 -11.39 24.98
N TRP A 178 31.66 -10.85 23.81
CA TRP A 178 31.12 -11.64 22.69
C TRP A 178 32.21 -12.30 21.85
N LYS A 179 32.25 -13.64 21.88
CA LYS A 179 33.25 -14.47 21.19
C LYS A 179 32.82 -15.03 19.83
N ASN A 180 31.53 -14.90 19.49
CA ASN A 180 30.95 -15.32 18.22
C ASN A 180 30.81 -14.16 17.20
N VAL A 181 31.53 -13.06 17.42
CA VAL A 181 31.55 -11.89 16.53
C VAL A 181 32.96 -11.72 15.97
N THR A 182 33.10 -11.53 14.66
CA THR A 182 34.39 -11.28 14.00
C THR A 182 34.35 -9.97 13.22
N VAL A 183 35.38 -9.15 13.42
CA VAL A 183 35.49 -7.79 12.87
C VAL A 183 36.51 -7.79 11.73
N ILE A 184 36.04 -7.56 10.50
CA ILE A 184 36.80 -7.72 9.26
C ILE A 184 36.95 -6.37 8.55
N CYS A 185 38.21 -5.93 8.37
CA CYS A 185 38.53 -4.81 7.48
C CYS A 185 38.65 -5.33 6.04
N ARG A 186 37.70 -4.96 5.17
CA ARG A 186 37.63 -5.39 3.76
C ARG A 186 36.65 -4.52 2.97
N ASP A 187 36.88 -4.38 1.67
CA ASP A 187 35.84 -3.90 0.76
C ASP A 187 34.68 -4.92 0.68
N ALA A 188 33.43 -4.44 0.71
CA ALA A 188 32.24 -5.27 0.61
C ALA A 188 32.17 -6.09 -0.69
N ARG A 189 32.80 -5.61 -1.77
CA ARG A 189 32.87 -6.27 -3.08
C ARG A 189 33.78 -7.50 -3.07
N GLU A 190 34.82 -7.47 -2.24
CA GLU A 190 35.79 -8.56 -2.07
C GLU A 190 35.35 -9.60 -1.02
N PHE A 191 34.50 -9.21 -0.06
CA PHE A 191 34.13 -10.09 1.05
C PHE A 191 33.42 -11.37 0.56
N ARG A 192 33.86 -12.53 1.08
CA ARG A 192 33.23 -13.84 0.89
C ARG A 192 33.11 -14.52 2.26
N LEU A 193 32.00 -15.21 2.49
CA LEU A 193 31.74 -15.86 3.77
C LEU A 193 32.72 -17.02 4.01
N PRO A 194 33.46 -17.07 5.13
CA PRO A 194 34.37 -18.18 5.41
C PRO A 194 33.65 -19.54 5.41
N GLY A 195 34.17 -20.50 4.64
CA GLY A 195 33.60 -21.85 4.52
C GLY A 195 32.51 -22.01 3.44
N ALA A 196 32.10 -20.95 2.74
CA ALA A 196 31.09 -21.00 1.68
C ALA A 196 31.61 -21.57 0.34
N ASN A 197 32.28 -22.74 0.39
CA ASN A 197 32.87 -23.38 -0.79
C ASN A 197 31.82 -24.14 -1.64
N GLY A 198 30.88 -23.41 -2.25
CA GLY A 198 29.96 -23.91 -3.28
C GLY A 198 28.86 -24.87 -2.82
N ALA A 199 28.76 -25.19 -1.53
CA ALA A 199 27.70 -26.04 -0.99
C ALA A 199 26.36 -25.27 -0.91
N ALA A 200 25.27 -25.88 -1.38
CA ALA A 200 23.94 -25.24 -1.47
C ALA A 200 23.32 -24.74 -0.14
N ASN A 201 23.88 -25.15 1.01
CA ASN A 201 23.47 -24.70 2.34
C ASN A 201 24.48 -23.77 3.03
N GLY A 202 25.62 -23.47 2.38
CA GLY A 202 26.76 -22.73 2.94
C GLY A 202 26.70 -21.23 2.66
N GLY A 203 25.74 -20.53 3.26
CA GLY A 203 25.58 -19.07 3.14
C GLY A 203 25.09 -18.44 4.44
N ALA A 204 24.96 -17.11 4.45
CA ALA A 204 24.39 -16.36 5.58
C ALA A 204 22.85 -16.54 5.63
N ASP A 205 22.31 -16.64 6.85
CA ASP A 205 20.86 -16.67 7.12
C ASP A 205 20.25 -15.26 7.14
N ILE A 206 21.09 -14.25 7.44
CA ILE A 206 20.72 -12.84 7.52
C ILE A 206 21.90 -11.98 7.08
N VAL A 207 21.62 -10.98 6.24
CA VAL A 207 22.58 -9.94 5.85
C VAL A 207 21.95 -8.57 6.08
N THR A 208 22.71 -7.65 6.66
CA THR A 208 22.29 -6.26 6.86
C THR A 208 23.18 -5.26 6.12
N MET A 209 22.56 -4.20 5.60
CA MET A 209 23.23 -3.02 5.05
C MET A 209 22.57 -1.76 5.62
N SER A 210 23.31 -0.97 6.41
CA SER A 210 22.74 0.15 7.16
C SER A 210 23.52 1.43 6.87
N TYR A 211 22.99 2.26 5.96
CA TYR A 211 23.65 3.45 5.40
C TYR A 211 25.02 3.15 4.75
N SER A 212 25.14 1.97 4.14
CA SER A 212 26.36 1.48 3.51
C SER A 212 26.22 1.33 1.98
N LEU A 213 25.02 1.11 1.45
CA LEU A 213 24.78 1.01 0.01
C LEU A 213 24.89 2.37 -0.69
N SER A 214 24.51 3.48 -0.02
CA SER A 214 24.77 4.86 -0.48
C SER A 214 26.25 5.26 -0.41
N MET A 215 27.01 4.65 0.50
CA MET A 215 28.46 4.85 0.65
C MET A 215 29.25 4.08 -0.42
N ILE A 216 28.78 2.92 -0.87
CA ILE A 216 29.46 2.08 -1.86
C ILE A 216 29.24 2.68 -3.28
N PRO A 217 30.29 3.03 -4.05
CA PRO A 217 30.13 3.61 -5.38
C PRO A 217 29.66 2.57 -6.41
N ASP A 218 30.39 1.45 -6.51
CA ASP A 218 30.02 0.27 -7.28
C ASP A 218 29.15 -0.65 -6.41
N TYR A 219 27.89 -0.27 -6.26
CA TYR A 219 26.91 -1.03 -5.48
C TYR A 219 26.33 -2.23 -6.24
N TYR A 220 26.44 -2.24 -7.57
CA TYR A 220 25.93 -3.33 -8.42
C TYR A 220 26.63 -4.64 -8.07
N SER A 221 27.97 -4.65 -8.05
CA SER A 221 28.75 -5.85 -7.71
C SER A 221 28.51 -6.36 -6.29
N VAL A 222 28.17 -5.48 -5.34
CA VAL A 222 27.76 -5.88 -3.98
C VAL A 222 26.36 -6.50 -3.98
N VAL A 223 25.37 -5.88 -4.61
CA VAL A 223 24.00 -6.43 -4.67
C VAL A 223 23.97 -7.78 -5.41
N ASP A 224 24.82 -7.96 -6.43
CA ASP A 224 25.00 -9.26 -7.09
C ASP A 224 25.77 -10.29 -6.24
N SER A 225 26.76 -9.86 -5.43
CA SER A 225 27.46 -10.78 -4.52
C SER A 225 26.57 -11.29 -3.38
N LEU A 226 25.56 -10.52 -2.95
CA LEU A 226 24.55 -10.96 -1.97
C LEU A 226 23.90 -12.29 -2.36
N ASN A 227 23.63 -12.53 -3.65
CA ASN A 227 22.99 -13.75 -4.13
C ASN A 227 23.88 -15.01 -4.00
N TYR A 228 25.19 -14.84 -3.79
CA TYR A 228 26.14 -15.91 -3.48
C TYR A 228 26.53 -15.92 -1.98
N LEU A 229 26.33 -14.80 -1.27
CA LEU A 229 26.60 -14.67 0.16
C LEU A 229 25.48 -15.28 1.02
N MET A 230 24.25 -15.28 0.51
CA MET A 230 23.03 -15.64 1.23
C MET A 230 22.53 -17.05 0.90
N LYS A 231 21.80 -17.67 1.83
CA LYS A 231 20.95 -18.84 1.53
C LYS A 231 19.74 -18.42 0.70
N SER A 232 19.14 -19.36 -0.03
CA SER A 232 17.97 -19.11 -0.88
C SER A 232 16.71 -18.66 -0.13
N ASP A 233 16.65 -18.87 1.19
CA ASP A 233 15.58 -18.37 2.05
C ASP A 233 15.98 -17.14 2.88
N ALA A 234 17.23 -16.68 2.84
CA ALA A 234 17.81 -15.74 3.81
C ALA A 234 17.09 -14.38 3.93
N LEU A 235 17.37 -13.66 5.01
CA LEU A 235 16.80 -12.34 5.29
C LEU A 235 17.78 -11.22 4.94
N LEU A 236 17.48 -10.47 3.87
CA LEU A 236 18.18 -9.23 3.54
C LEU A 236 17.48 -8.03 4.19
N GLY A 237 18.19 -7.33 5.08
CA GLY A 237 17.73 -6.08 5.68
C GLY A 237 18.53 -4.88 5.18
N VAL A 238 17.86 -3.92 4.54
CA VAL A 238 18.51 -2.68 4.09
C VAL A 238 17.77 -1.45 4.59
N VAL A 239 18.52 -0.54 5.22
CA VAL A 239 18.09 0.83 5.55
C VAL A 239 19.13 1.78 5.00
N ASP A 240 18.74 2.68 4.11
CA ASP A 240 19.66 3.62 3.49
C ASP A 240 18.96 4.92 3.07
N PHE A 241 19.77 5.94 2.79
CA PHE A 241 19.35 7.20 2.19
C PHE A 241 18.98 7.01 0.72
N TYR A 242 17.97 7.74 0.25
CA TYR A 242 17.60 7.79 -1.16
C TYR A 242 17.01 9.15 -1.52
N VAL A 243 17.09 9.50 -2.80
CA VAL A 243 16.44 10.69 -3.39
C VAL A 243 15.90 10.30 -4.76
N GLN A 244 14.59 10.39 -4.96
CA GLN A 244 13.95 9.81 -6.14
C GLN A 244 12.78 10.68 -6.61
N ASN A 245 12.63 10.81 -7.93
CA ASN A 245 11.51 11.50 -8.53
C ASN A 245 10.27 10.60 -8.56
N ILE A 246 9.09 11.18 -8.78
CA ILE A 246 7.89 10.37 -9.03
C ILE A 246 7.92 9.77 -10.45
N VAL A 247 8.31 10.57 -11.45
CA VAL A 247 8.35 10.16 -12.88
C VAL A 247 9.26 8.94 -13.08
N ASP A 248 10.45 8.96 -12.47
CA ASP A 248 11.46 7.90 -12.62
C ASP A 248 11.00 6.55 -12.03
N VAL A 249 9.96 6.53 -11.20
CA VAL A 249 9.32 5.33 -10.60
C VAL A 249 8.09 4.90 -11.40
N SER A 250 7.28 5.84 -11.90
CA SER A 250 5.96 5.58 -12.50
C SER A 250 5.93 4.57 -13.65
N CYS A 251 7.08 4.32 -14.30
CA CYS A 251 7.21 3.39 -15.43
C CYS A 251 7.74 1.99 -15.06
N ARG A 252 8.03 1.71 -13.78
CA ARG A 252 8.69 0.47 -13.34
C ARG A 252 7.68 -0.53 -12.77
N ASN A 253 7.70 -1.75 -13.31
CA ASN A 253 6.73 -2.81 -13.01
C ASN A 253 7.24 -3.88 -12.02
N TYR A 254 8.55 -3.92 -11.76
CA TYR A 254 9.17 -4.80 -10.76
C TYR A 254 9.23 -4.19 -9.35
N THR A 255 9.02 -2.87 -9.22
CA THR A 255 9.12 -2.15 -7.94
C THR A 255 7.86 -2.36 -7.09
N GLY A 256 7.84 -3.44 -6.29
CA GLY A 256 6.80 -3.73 -5.31
C GLY A 256 6.79 -2.78 -4.09
N GLY A 257 6.75 -1.47 -4.32
CA GLY A 257 6.95 -0.45 -3.27
C GLY A 257 6.66 1.01 -3.68
N VAL A 258 5.62 1.27 -4.48
CA VAL A 258 5.33 2.60 -5.05
C VAL A 258 4.50 3.51 -4.11
N PHE A 259 5.03 3.82 -2.92
CA PHE A 259 4.54 4.93 -2.07
C PHE A 259 5.67 5.70 -1.40
N ASN A 260 5.44 7.00 -1.13
CA ASN A 260 6.36 7.95 -0.48
C ASN A 260 7.79 8.11 -1.03
N ARG A 261 8.15 7.46 -2.15
CA ARG A 261 9.48 7.58 -2.78
C ARG A 261 9.78 8.97 -3.37
N HIS A 262 8.77 9.82 -3.55
CA HIS A 262 8.96 11.14 -4.16
C HIS A 262 9.58 12.14 -3.18
N VAL A 263 10.81 12.56 -3.46
CA VAL A 263 11.41 13.75 -2.87
C VAL A 263 11.24 14.92 -3.85
N ASN A 264 10.75 16.06 -3.36
CA ASN A 264 10.54 17.25 -4.18
C ASN A 264 11.87 17.78 -4.76
N TRP A 265 11.82 18.56 -5.85
CA TRP A 265 13.03 18.98 -6.58
C TRP A 265 14.06 19.68 -5.68
N LEU A 266 13.63 20.61 -4.82
CA LEU A 266 14.53 21.35 -3.92
C LEU A 266 15.23 20.40 -2.93
N GLY A 267 14.47 19.48 -2.33
CA GLY A 267 15.02 18.44 -1.46
C GLY A 267 16.00 17.51 -2.18
N ARG A 268 15.72 17.11 -3.43
CA ARG A 268 16.65 16.28 -4.22
C ARG A 268 17.93 17.02 -4.56
N ALA A 269 17.83 18.28 -4.97
CA ALA A 269 19.00 19.11 -5.29
C ALA A 269 19.86 19.36 -4.04
N PHE A 270 19.22 19.78 -2.93
CA PHE A 270 19.89 20.03 -1.66
C PHE A 270 20.56 18.76 -1.11
N TRP A 271 19.84 17.65 -0.96
CA TRP A 271 20.42 16.44 -0.37
C TRP A 271 21.47 15.78 -1.28
N ARG A 272 21.33 15.82 -2.61
CA ARG A 272 22.42 15.35 -3.49
C ARG A 272 23.68 16.20 -3.31
N ALA A 273 23.58 17.52 -3.43
CA ALA A 273 24.74 18.41 -3.27
C ALA A 273 25.37 18.29 -1.87
N TRP A 274 24.54 18.18 -0.83
CA TRP A 274 24.99 18.00 0.56
C TRP A 274 25.84 16.72 0.73
N PHE A 275 25.30 15.57 0.31
CA PHE A 275 25.96 14.29 0.52
C PHE A 275 27.14 14.05 -0.45
N ASP A 276 27.16 14.71 -1.60
CA ASP A 276 28.29 14.68 -2.55
C ASP A 276 29.57 15.33 -2.00
N PHE A 277 29.47 16.34 -1.12
CA PHE A 277 30.63 16.86 -0.37
C PHE A 277 31.32 15.76 0.45
N ASP A 278 30.55 14.86 1.08
CA ASP A 278 31.04 13.69 1.82
C ASP A 278 31.35 12.48 0.89
N ARG A 279 31.29 12.66 -0.44
CA ARG A 279 31.36 11.62 -1.50
C ARG A 279 30.27 10.52 -1.43
N VAL A 280 29.16 10.78 -0.74
CA VAL A 280 28.06 9.83 -0.52
C VAL A 280 27.03 9.95 -1.64
N ASN A 281 26.82 8.87 -2.39
CA ASN A 281 26.10 8.93 -3.67
C ASN A 281 24.60 8.64 -3.51
N LEU A 282 23.81 9.69 -3.24
CA LEU A 282 22.35 9.60 -3.15
C LEU A 282 21.71 9.45 -4.54
N ASP A 283 21.37 8.21 -4.89
CA ASP A 283 20.62 7.89 -6.10
C ASP A 283 19.53 6.83 -5.90
N ALA A 284 18.47 6.96 -6.69
CA ALA A 284 17.35 6.05 -6.80
C ALA A 284 17.75 4.61 -7.19
N ALA A 285 18.70 4.48 -8.13
CA ALA A 285 19.02 3.22 -8.78
C ALA A 285 19.56 2.15 -7.80
N ARG A 286 20.17 2.57 -6.68
CA ARG A 286 20.59 1.69 -5.57
C ARG A 286 19.44 0.86 -5.02
N ARG A 287 18.31 1.51 -4.73
CA ARG A 287 17.10 0.84 -4.24
C ARG A 287 16.37 0.10 -5.37
N ASP A 288 16.34 0.69 -6.57
CA ASP A 288 15.66 0.07 -7.71
C ASP A 288 16.30 -1.27 -8.12
N TYR A 289 17.64 -1.36 -8.13
CA TYR A 289 18.35 -2.60 -8.47
C TYR A 289 18.13 -3.70 -7.42
N LEU A 290 18.05 -3.33 -6.13
CA LEU A 290 17.77 -4.25 -5.05
C LEU A 290 16.33 -4.78 -5.12
N GLU A 291 15.34 -3.92 -5.37
CA GLU A 291 13.95 -4.36 -5.58
C GLU A 291 13.80 -5.25 -6.84
N TYR A 292 14.51 -4.91 -7.92
CA TYR A 292 14.57 -5.71 -9.15
C TYR A 292 15.11 -7.14 -8.93
N LYS A 293 16.12 -7.31 -8.06
CA LYS A 293 16.77 -8.61 -7.82
C LYS A 293 15.96 -9.54 -6.91
N PHE A 294 15.14 -9.02 -5.98
CA PHE A 294 14.56 -9.85 -4.91
C PHE A 294 13.01 -9.98 -4.91
N GLY A 295 12.25 -9.15 -5.64
CA GLY A 295 10.82 -9.40 -5.96
C GLY A 295 9.79 -9.29 -4.81
N THR A 296 8.49 -9.57 -5.08
CA THR A 296 7.39 -9.47 -4.09
C THR A 296 6.08 -10.21 -4.52
N ILE A 297 5.33 -10.88 -3.62
CA ILE A 297 4.04 -11.60 -3.90
C ILE A 297 3.12 -11.72 -2.65
N ILE A 298 1.82 -11.30 -2.64
CA ILE A 298 0.79 -11.57 -1.58
C ILE A 298 -0.65 -11.91 -2.17
N SER A 299 -1.80 -11.79 -1.45
CA SER A 299 -2.94 -12.78 -1.43
C SER A 299 -4.41 -12.31 -1.00
N ALA A 300 -5.57 -12.44 -1.77
CA ALA A 300 -7.02 -12.80 -1.36
C ALA A 300 -8.46 -12.11 -1.64
N ASN A 301 -9.57 -12.92 -1.50
CA ASN A 301 -11.12 -12.92 -1.67
C ASN A 301 -12.16 -11.70 -1.56
N PRO A 302 -13.36 -11.67 -0.84
CA PRO A 302 -15.02 -12.78 -0.31
C PRO A 302 -16.48 -12.67 -0.95
N ARG A 303 -17.70 -12.69 -0.30
CA ARG A 303 -18.49 -13.59 0.67
C ARG A 303 -19.93 -13.93 0.20
N VAL A 304 -20.74 -12.94 -0.17
CA VAL A 304 -22.23 -13.10 -0.36
C VAL A 304 -22.62 -14.18 -1.39
N ASP A 305 -21.74 -14.45 -2.34
CA ASP A 305 -22.06 -15.12 -3.60
C ASP A 305 -22.23 -16.65 -3.49
N HIS A 306 -21.95 -17.26 -2.31
CA HIS A 306 -22.03 -18.71 -2.13
C HIS A 306 -23.34 -19.36 -2.57
N ARG A 307 -24.49 -18.68 -2.42
CA ARG A 307 -25.79 -19.19 -2.86
C ARG A 307 -25.97 -19.16 -4.38
N LEU A 308 -25.21 -18.33 -5.10
CA LEU A 308 -25.25 -18.19 -6.55
C LEU A 308 -24.14 -19.01 -7.23
N LEU A 309 -23.00 -19.20 -6.53
CA LEU A 309 -21.79 -19.78 -7.08
C LEU A 309 -21.48 -21.20 -6.58
N ASN A 310 -22.08 -21.68 -5.49
CA ASN A 310 -21.91 -23.05 -4.98
C ASN A 310 -20.43 -23.48 -4.87
N ILE A 311 -19.64 -22.64 -4.19
CA ILE A 311 -18.18 -22.76 -4.16
C ILE A 311 -17.73 -24.02 -3.42
N ASN A 312 -16.84 -24.78 -4.05
CA ASN A 312 -16.31 -26.07 -3.60
C ASN A 312 -14.77 -26.11 -3.71
N SER A 313 -14.17 -27.24 -3.31
CA SER A 313 -12.71 -27.39 -3.23
C SER A 313 -11.98 -27.32 -4.57
N GLU A 314 -12.64 -27.54 -5.71
CA GLU A 314 -12.01 -27.49 -7.04
C GLU A 314 -12.09 -26.11 -7.72
N ASP A 315 -12.75 -25.13 -7.08
CA ASP A 315 -12.91 -23.81 -7.69
C ASP A 315 -11.60 -23.00 -7.74
N VAL A 316 -11.38 -22.39 -8.90
CA VAL A 316 -10.32 -21.41 -9.17
C VAL A 316 -11.03 -20.11 -9.48
N ILE A 317 -11.04 -19.24 -8.49
CA ILE A 317 -11.88 -18.05 -8.45
C ILE A 317 -11.05 -16.81 -8.82
N LEU A 318 -11.66 -15.87 -9.53
CA LEU A 318 -11.21 -14.49 -9.69
C LEU A 318 -12.22 -13.54 -9.02
N THR A 319 -11.78 -12.42 -8.45
CA THR A 319 -12.65 -11.36 -7.90
C THR A 319 -12.01 -9.98 -7.95
N ILE A 320 -12.80 -8.95 -7.66
CA ILE A 320 -12.32 -7.68 -7.10
C ILE A 320 -12.15 -7.81 -5.57
N THR A 321 -11.07 -7.27 -4.98
CA THR A 321 -10.73 -7.41 -3.55
C THR A 321 -11.74 -6.75 -2.61
N SER A 322 -12.13 -5.50 -2.89
CA SER A 322 -13.15 -4.74 -2.15
C SER A 322 -12.99 -4.81 -0.62
N ALA A 323 -11.95 -4.14 -0.11
CA ALA A 323 -11.55 -4.07 1.30
C ALA A 323 -11.24 -5.41 2.00
N GLY A 324 -11.33 -6.55 1.31
CA GLY A 324 -11.27 -7.85 1.96
C GLY A 324 -12.51 -8.16 2.80
N ASP A 325 -13.68 -7.52 2.55
CA ASP A 325 -15.01 -7.91 3.10
C ASP A 325 -15.76 -8.92 2.21
N ASN A 326 -15.08 -9.27 1.12
CA ASN A 326 -15.01 -10.60 0.41
C ASN A 326 -13.17 -12.92 1.00
N ILE A 327 -11.82 -12.91 1.32
CA ILE A 327 -10.87 -13.94 1.78
C ILE A 327 -11.53 -14.88 2.76
N LEU A 328 -12.21 -14.21 3.67
CA LEU A 328 -12.58 -14.68 4.96
C LEU A 328 -13.91 -15.44 4.88
N ASP A 329 -14.45 -15.68 3.68
CA ASP A 329 -15.55 -16.60 3.46
C ASP A 329 -15.33 -17.59 2.33
N TYR A 330 -14.81 -17.17 1.17
CA TYR A 330 -14.62 -18.18 0.14
C TYR A 330 -13.60 -19.22 0.64
N LEU A 331 -12.58 -18.83 1.41
CA LEU A 331 -11.72 -19.79 2.13
C LEU A 331 -12.44 -20.61 3.22
N GLN A 332 -13.57 -20.15 3.76
CA GLN A 332 -14.41 -21.00 4.62
C GLN A 332 -15.04 -22.17 3.82
N LYS A 333 -15.02 -22.14 2.48
CA LYS A 333 -15.30 -23.29 1.61
C LYS A 333 -14.06 -24.04 1.11
N SER A 334 -12.86 -23.53 1.41
CA SER A 334 -11.56 -24.12 1.02
C SER A 334 -11.39 -24.41 -0.49
N PRO A 335 -11.68 -23.45 -1.40
CA PRO A 335 -11.46 -23.60 -2.83
C PRO A 335 -9.97 -23.69 -3.19
N LYS A 336 -9.69 -24.43 -4.26
CA LYS A 336 -8.36 -24.69 -4.83
C LYS A 336 -7.52 -23.44 -4.98
N ARG A 337 -8.14 -22.37 -5.48
CA ARG A 337 -7.46 -21.08 -5.64
C ARG A 337 -8.42 -19.91 -5.63
N ILE A 338 -7.96 -18.77 -5.12
CA ILE A 338 -8.59 -17.48 -5.41
C ILE A 338 -7.56 -16.40 -5.74
N HIS A 339 -7.74 -15.80 -6.91
CA HIS A 339 -7.16 -14.55 -7.34
C HIS A 339 -8.11 -13.40 -6.96
N ALA A 340 -7.58 -12.33 -6.40
CA ALA A 340 -8.32 -11.11 -6.13
C ALA A 340 -7.54 -9.90 -6.61
N VAL A 341 -8.25 -8.93 -7.17
CA VAL A 341 -7.66 -7.84 -7.92
C VAL A 341 -8.18 -6.51 -7.39
N ASP A 342 -7.29 -5.55 -7.21
CA ASP A 342 -7.68 -4.18 -6.94
C ASP A 342 -6.60 -3.23 -7.47
N MET A 343 -6.99 -2.22 -8.23
CA MET A 343 -6.08 -1.15 -8.63
C MET A 343 -5.73 -0.22 -7.45
N ASN A 344 -6.49 -0.29 -6.36
CA ASN A 344 -6.25 0.49 -5.14
C ASN A 344 -5.51 -0.36 -4.09
N PRO A 345 -4.18 -0.23 -3.94
CA PRO A 345 -3.39 -1.01 -2.97
C PRO A 345 -3.88 -0.88 -1.53
N ASN A 346 -4.53 0.22 -1.14
CA ASN A 346 -5.09 0.37 0.21
C ASN A 346 -6.16 -0.71 0.53
N GLN A 347 -6.92 -1.16 -0.48
CA GLN A 347 -7.89 -2.25 -0.34
C GLN A 347 -7.18 -3.58 -0.10
N ASN A 348 -6.09 -3.81 -0.84
CA ASN A 348 -5.23 -4.98 -0.68
C ASN A 348 -4.53 -4.96 0.70
N HIS A 349 -3.95 -3.85 1.14
CA HIS A 349 -3.29 -3.75 2.45
C HIS A 349 -4.25 -3.94 3.64
N LEU A 350 -5.49 -3.45 3.55
CA LEU A 350 -6.51 -3.72 4.58
C LEU A 350 -6.88 -5.21 4.65
N LEU A 351 -6.86 -5.88 3.51
CA LEU A 351 -6.93 -7.33 3.46
C LEU A 351 -5.69 -7.96 4.11
N GLU A 352 -4.48 -7.55 3.74
CA GLU A 352 -3.24 -8.15 4.28
C GLU A 352 -3.22 -8.10 5.81
N LEU A 353 -3.68 -6.99 6.39
CA LEU A 353 -3.91 -6.84 7.82
C LEU A 353 -4.89 -7.86 8.38
N LYS A 354 -5.99 -8.16 7.68
CA LYS A 354 -6.93 -9.22 8.08
C LYS A 354 -6.24 -10.60 8.03
N VAL A 355 -5.56 -10.95 6.95
CA VAL A 355 -4.86 -12.26 6.82
C VAL A 355 -3.78 -12.43 7.90
N ALA A 356 -2.95 -11.40 8.12
CA ALA A 356 -1.96 -11.38 9.19
C ALA A 356 -2.61 -11.52 10.57
N SER A 357 -3.76 -10.87 10.80
CA SER A 357 -4.50 -10.94 12.06
C SER A 357 -5.10 -12.32 12.31
N PHE A 358 -5.65 -13.00 11.30
CA PHE A 358 -6.08 -14.39 11.46
C PHE A 358 -4.89 -15.35 11.65
N ARG A 359 -3.72 -15.08 11.05
CA ARG A 359 -2.52 -15.90 11.25
C ARG A 359 -1.89 -15.77 12.66
N ALA A 360 -1.90 -14.57 13.26
CA ALA A 360 -1.12 -14.30 14.48
C ALA A 360 -1.88 -13.74 15.70
N LEU A 361 -3.17 -13.39 15.57
CA LEU A 361 -3.96 -12.84 16.68
C LEU A 361 -5.12 -13.75 17.08
N GLY A 362 -5.34 -13.87 18.39
CA GLY A 362 -6.54 -14.50 18.93
C GLY A 362 -7.80 -13.67 18.65
N TYR A 363 -8.96 -14.33 18.60
CA TYR A 363 -10.25 -13.75 18.23
C TYR A 363 -10.61 -12.43 18.95
N LYS A 364 -10.17 -12.26 20.21
CA LYS A 364 -10.37 -11.03 20.99
C LYS A 364 -9.80 -9.78 20.29
N ASP A 365 -8.61 -9.89 19.73
CA ASP A 365 -7.90 -8.75 19.15
C ASP A 365 -8.29 -8.55 17.67
N VAL A 366 -8.56 -9.64 16.95
CA VAL A 366 -9.24 -9.61 15.63
C VAL A 366 -10.60 -8.89 15.74
N TRP A 367 -11.37 -9.14 16.80
CA TRP A 367 -12.63 -8.46 17.05
C TRP A 367 -12.47 -6.97 17.38
N LYS A 368 -11.46 -6.59 18.18
CA LYS A 368 -11.18 -5.16 18.41
C LYS A 368 -10.89 -4.45 17.07
N ILE A 369 -9.93 -4.98 16.29
CA ILE A 369 -9.47 -4.37 15.04
C ILE A 369 -10.59 -4.27 13.99
N PHE A 370 -11.36 -5.35 13.76
CA PHE A 370 -12.35 -5.41 12.65
C PHE A 370 -13.82 -5.48 13.08
N GLY A 371 -14.12 -5.80 14.35
CA GLY A 371 -15.47 -5.68 14.92
C GLY A 371 -15.74 -4.27 15.41
N GLU A 372 -14.83 -3.73 16.22
CA GLU A 372 -14.93 -2.39 16.83
C GLU A 372 -14.22 -1.29 16.03
N GLY A 373 -13.39 -1.66 15.04
CA GLY A 373 -12.64 -0.73 14.21
C GLY A 373 -11.45 -0.07 14.93
N LYS A 374 -11.06 -0.53 16.13
CA LYS A 374 -10.07 0.12 17.01
C LYS A 374 -9.29 -0.88 17.84
N HIS A 375 -8.03 -0.58 18.12
CA HIS A 375 -7.20 -1.33 19.07
C HIS A 375 -6.16 -0.41 19.70
N ALA A 376 -6.12 -0.31 21.03
CA ALA A 376 -5.20 0.60 21.74
C ALA A 376 -3.73 0.21 21.51
N GLU A 377 -3.39 -1.07 21.67
CA GLU A 377 -2.04 -1.59 21.37
C GLU A 377 -1.81 -1.91 19.88
N PHE A 378 -2.55 -1.32 18.92
CA PHE A 378 -2.44 -1.71 17.49
C PHE A 378 -1.00 -1.65 16.95
N ARG A 379 -0.26 -0.58 17.27
CA ARG A 379 1.14 -0.42 16.85
C ARG A 379 2.04 -1.53 17.41
N GLU A 380 1.79 -1.98 18.63
CA GLU A 380 2.55 -3.08 19.24
C GLU A 380 2.24 -4.41 18.58
N LEU A 381 0.97 -4.73 18.35
CA LEU A 381 0.57 -5.93 17.61
C LEU A 381 1.11 -5.93 16.18
N LEU A 382 1.10 -4.76 15.52
CA LEU A 382 1.64 -4.58 14.18
C LEU A 382 3.14 -4.93 14.11
N LEU A 383 3.93 -4.40 15.05
CA LEU A 383 5.37 -4.61 15.12
C LEU A 383 5.75 -6.04 15.57
N THR A 384 5.04 -6.58 16.56
CA THR A 384 5.45 -7.81 17.27
C THR A 384 4.81 -9.10 16.75
N LYS A 385 3.64 -9.03 16.08
CA LYS A 385 2.86 -10.20 15.68
C LYS A 385 2.40 -10.19 14.21
N LEU A 386 2.05 -9.03 13.65
CA LEU A 386 1.52 -8.95 12.29
C LEU A 386 2.62 -8.81 11.23
N SER A 387 3.73 -8.15 11.55
CA SER A 387 4.86 -7.91 10.64
C SER A 387 5.41 -9.16 9.90
N PRO A 388 5.46 -10.38 10.48
CA PRO A 388 5.92 -11.59 9.75
C PRO A 388 4.95 -12.10 8.67
N HIS A 389 3.75 -11.51 8.57
CA HIS A 389 2.64 -11.98 7.73
C HIS A 389 2.07 -10.92 6.78
N LEU A 390 2.71 -9.74 6.73
CA LEU A 390 2.39 -8.62 5.85
C LEU A 390 3.46 -8.46 4.77
N SER A 391 3.13 -7.82 3.64
CA SER A 391 4.16 -7.27 2.76
C SER A 391 4.81 -6.06 3.43
N SER A 392 6.03 -5.73 3.02
CA SER A 392 6.69 -4.48 3.42
C SER A 392 5.82 -3.25 3.13
N GLN A 393 5.04 -3.28 2.04
CA GLN A 393 4.07 -2.22 1.70
C GLN A 393 2.96 -2.11 2.75
N ALA A 394 2.23 -3.20 3.02
CA ALA A 394 1.13 -3.20 3.97
C ALA A 394 1.59 -2.91 5.40
N PHE A 395 2.77 -3.42 5.79
CA PHE A 395 3.37 -3.10 7.08
C PHE A 395 3.71 -1.59 7.19
N GLN A 396 4.37 -1.00 6.19
CA GLN A 396 4.70 0.44 6.18
C GLN A 396 3.42 1.28 6.20
N TYR A 397 2.43 0.95 5.36
CA TYR A 397 1.13 1.61 5.33
C TYR A 397 0.44 1.58 6.70
N TRP A 398 0.33 0.42 7.32
CA TRP A 398 -0.31 0.31 8.64
C TRP A 398 0.51 0.89 9.78
N LEU A 399 1.83 1.06 9.62
CA LEU A 399 2.69 1.72 10.59
C LEU A 399 2.48 3.24 10.57
N GLU A 400 2.40 3.83 9.36
CA GLU A 400 1.99 5.23 9.17
C GLU A 400 0.55 5.46 9.65
N GLN A 401 -0.39 4.58 9.27
CA GLN A 401 -1.81 4.66 9.62
C GLN A 401 -2.14 4.04 11.00
N THR A 402 -1.21 4.02 11.95
CA THR A 402 -1.47 3.49 13.32
C THR A 402 -2.51 4.32 14.08
N ASP A 403 -2.70 5.60 13.75
CA ASP A 403 -3.71 6.47 14.37
C ASP A 403 -5.15 5.99 14.08
N VAL A 404 -5.38 5.35 12.92
CA VAL A 404 -6.68 4.80 12.50
C VAL A 404 -7.28 3.94 13.59
N PHE A 405 -6.50 3.04 14.20
CA PHE A 405 -6.97 2.13 15.23
C PHE A 405 -6.74 2.63 16.66
N THR A 406 -5.71 3.46 16.91
CA THR A 406 -5.29 3.87 18.26
C THR A 406 -5.89 5.20 18.73
N SER A 407 -6.26 6.10 17.81
CA SER A 407 -6.69 7.46 18.16
C SER A 407 -7.98 7.47 18.98
N LYS A 408 -8.03 8.33 19.99
CA LYS A 408 -9.24 8.57 20.79
C LYS A 408 -10.24 9.51 20.11
N SER A 409 -9.80 10.32 19.13
CA SER A 409 -10.63 11.38 18.49
C SER A 409 -11.31 10.97 17.18
N ASN A 410 -10.77 9.99 16.45
CA ASN A 410 -11.48 9.38 15.31
C ASN A 410 -12.51 8.33 15.79
N LYS A 411 -13.28 7.73 14.87
CA LYS A 411 -14.17 6.59 15.18
C LYS A 411 -13.65 5.22 14.70
N GLY A 412 -12.34 5.10 14.48
CA GLY A 412 -11.75 3.86 14.00
C GLY A 412 -11.79 3.70 12.48
N LEU A 413 -11.41 2.50 12.03
CA LEU A 413 -11.33 2.07 10.63
C LEU A 413 -12.52 2.51 9.77
N TYR A 414 -13.75 2.37 10.28
CA TYR A 414 -14.98 2.61 9.51
C TYR A 414 -15.36 4.09 9.34
N GLU A 415 -14.54 5.01 9.85
CA GLU A 415 -14.63 6.45 9.56
C GLU A 415 -13.34 6.97 8.91
N THR A 416 -12.79 6.18 7.97
CA THR A 416 -11.64 6.50 7.11
C THR A 416 -11.99 6.41 5.62
N GLY A 417 -11.03 6.68 4.73
CA GLY A 417 -11.25 6.67 3.28
C GLY A 417 -12.19 7.76 2.76
N GLY A 418 -12.73 7.56 1.56
CA GLY A 418 -13.67 8.49 0.91
C GLY A 418 -15.09 8.44 1.48
N SER A 419 -15.60 7.24 1.78
CA SER A 419 -16.93 7.01 2.36
C SER A 419 -17.16 7.73 3.70
N ARG A 420 -16.07 8.02 4.44
CA ARG A 420 -16.03 8.95 5.58
C ARG A 420 -16.81 10.24 5.35
N VAL A 421 -16.76 10.82 4.13
CA VAL A 421 -17.45 12.08 3.81
C VAL A 421 -18.96 11.90 3.89
N ALA A 422 -19.50 10.85 3.25
CA ALA A 422 -20.92 10.52 3.30
C ALA A 422 -21.39 10.13 4.72
N ILE A 423 -20.61 9.31 5.43
CA ILE A 423 -20.91 8.88 6.81
C ILE A 423 -20.93 10.09 7.77
N LYS A 424 -19.98 11.02 7.64
CA LYS A 424 -19.97 12.26 8.44
C LYS A 424 -21.14 13.18 8.10
N LEU A 425 -21.50 13.32 6.82
CA LEU A 425 -22.67 14.11 6.42
C LEU A 425 -23.98 13.55 6.99
N VAL A 426 -24.21 12.23 6.85
CA VAL A 426 -25.37 11.54 7.44
C VAL A 426 -25.45 11.77 8.95
N ARG A 427 -24.32 11.66 9.66
CA ARG A 427 -24.30 11.89 11.11
C ARG A 427 -24.48 13.35 11.50
N TYR A 428 -23.94 14.30 10.73
CA TYR A 428 -24.14 15.74 10.94
C TYR A 428 -25.62 16.12 10.77
N LEU A 429 -26.30 15.57 9.76
CA LEU A 429 -27.75 15.69 9.60
C LEU A 429 -28.51 15.10 10.80
N PHE A 430 -28.11 13.93 11.30
CA PHE A 430 -28.70 13.35 12.51
C PHE A 430 -28.47 14.19 13.77
N THR A 431 -27.37 14.93 13.86
CA THR A 431 -27.15 15.91 14.95
C THR A 431 -28.07 17.12 14.79
N ILE A 432 -28.14 17.73 13.60
CA ILE A 432 -29.01 18.90 13.34
C ILE A 432 -30.48 18.59 13.61
N PHE A 433 -30.98 17.46 13.10
CA PHE A 433 -32.39 17.09 13.19
C PHE A 433 -32.73 16.25 14.43
N GLY A 434 -31.84 16.17 15.43
CA GLY A 434 -32.08 15.46 16.70
C GLY A 434 -32.24 13.94 16.59
N LEU A 435 -31.97 13.35 15.42
CA LEU A 435 -32.27 11.95 15.12
C LEU A 435 -31.34 10.93 15.78
N HIS A 436 -30.36 11.33 16.60
CA HIS A 436 -29.42 10.36 17.21
C HIS A 436 -30.14 9.31 18.09
N GLY A 437 -31.19 9.69 18.83
CA GLY A 437 -32.01 8.74 19.59
C GLY A 437 -32.81 7.79 18.68
N VAL A 438 -33.37 8.32 17.60
CA VAL A 438 -34.13 7.58 16.58
C VAL A 438 -33.23 6.56 15.85
N ASN A 439 -32.00 6.97 15.51
CA ASN A 439 -30.97 6.12 14.92
C ASN A 439 -30.51 5.00 15.86
N ASN A 440 -30.38 5.28 17.17
CA ASN A 440 -30.08 4.23 18.14
C ASN A 440 -31.21 3.19 18.17
N ARG A 441 -32.46 3.63 18.34
CA ARG A 441 -33.64 2.75 18.26
C ARG A 441 -33.68 1.91 16.99
N LEU A 442 -33.42 2.49 15.80
CA LEU A 442 -33.38 1.73 14.54
C LEU A 442 -32.34 0.59 14.58
N CYS A 443 -31.19 0.81 15.21
CA CYS A 443 -30.12 -0.17 15.34
C CYS A 443 -30.31 -1.14 16.53
N GLU A 444 -31.29 -0.89 17.39
CA GLU A 444 -31.60 -1.67 18.60
C GLU A 444 -32.94 -2.41 18.49
N ALA A 445 -33.75 -2.10 17.47
CA ALA A 445 -35.06 -2.67 17.22
C ALA A 445 -35.01 -4.20 17.09
N GLN A 446 -35.91 -4.91 17.76
CA GLN A 446 -35.93 -6.38 17.79
C GLN A 446 -36.81 -7.00 16.70
N THR A 447 -37.67 -6.20 16.06
CA THR A 447 -38.60 -6.68 15.01
C THR A 447 -38.62 -5.76 13.79
N LEU A 448 -38.99 -6.32 12.63
CA LEU A 448 -39.21 -5.51 11.42
C LEU A 448 -40.36 -4.50 11.60
N ASN A 449 -41.37 -4.79 12.41
CA ASN A 449 -42.50 -3.88 12.63
C ASN A 449 -42.06 -2.62 13.39
N GLU A 450 -41.31 -2.79 14.48
CA GLU A 450 -40.67 -1.69 15.21
C GLU A 450 -39.76 -0.86 14.28
N GLN A 451 -38.96 -1.53 13.44
CA GLN A 451 -38.09 -0.85 12.46
C GLN A 451 -38.91 -0.04 11.42
N ARG A 452 -40.03 -0.59 10.94
CA ARG A 452 -40.96 0.06 10.00
C ARG A 452 -41.66 1.29 10.60
N GLU A 453 -41.94 1.30 11.91
CA GLU A 453 -42.47 2.47 12.62
C GLU A 453 -41.41 3.58 12.78
N ILE A 454 -40.16 3.21 13.02
CA ILE A 454 -39.04 4.16 13.17
C ILE A 454 -38.65 4.79 11.82
N TRP A 455 -38.65 4.00 10.75
CA TRP A 455 -38.09 4.37 9.45
C TRP A 455 -38.63 5.70 8.85
N PRO A 456 -39.95 5.99 8.82
CA PRO A 456 -40.48 7.25 8.27
C PRO A 456 -39.83 8.51 8.84
N THR A 457 -39.41 8.49 10.10
CA THR A 457 -38.76 9.63 10.77
C THR A 457 -37.36 9.88 10.21
N ILE A 458 -36.59 8.82 9.96
CA ILE A 458 -35.25 8.89 9.37
C ILE A 458 -35.32 9.19 7.86
N ARG A 459 -36.26 8.53 7.16
CA ARG A 459 -36.56 8.72 5.74
C ARG A 459 -36.86 10.18 5.39
N ARG A 460 -37.63 10.89 6.25
CA ARG A 460 -37.97 12.32 6.10
C ARG A 460 -36.76 13.24 6.00
N VAL A 461 -35.61 12.86 6.57
CA VAL A 461 -34.35 13.62 6.46
C VAL A 461 -33.48 13.07 5.32
N LEU A 462 -33.12 11.78 5.38
CA LEU A 462 -32.14 11.18 4.46
C LEU A 462 -32.60 11.13 3.01
N ILE A 463 -33.91 10.95 2.76
CA ILE A 463 -34.49 10.81 1.41
C ILE A 463 -35.39 12.01 1.09
N SER A 464 -35.17 13.14 1.77
CA SER A 464 -35.87 14.39 1.45
C SER A 464 -35.51 14.86 0.03
N ARG A 465 -36.53 15.35 -0.70
CA ARG A 465 -36.32 15.84 -2.08
C ARG A 465 -35.40 17.06 -2.13
N ILE A 466 -35.37 17.87 -1.06
CA ILE A 466 -34.48 19.04 -0.91
C ILE A 466 -33.02 18.59 -0.76
N LEU A 467 -32.74 17.67 0.16
CA LEU A 467 -31.38 17.14 0.36
C LEU A 467 -30.87 16.42 -0.90
N ASN A 468 -31.73 15.62 -1.54
CA ASN A 468 -31.38 14.94 -2.79
C ASN A 468 -31.07 15.95 -3.91
N TRP A 469 -31.91 16.98 -4.12
CA TRP A 469 -31.65 18.01 -5.14
C TRP A 469 -30.37 18.82 -4.87
N ALA A 470 -30.08 19.14 -3.60
CA ALA A 470 -28.86 19.83 -3.20
C ALA A 470 -27.59 18.97 -3.40
N ILE A 471 -27.67 17.66 -3.15
CA ILE A 471 -26.53 16.73 -3.30
C ILE A 471 -26.34 16.34 -4.78
N VAL A 472 -27.39 15.84 -5.44
CA VAL A 472 -27.34 15.21 -6.78
C VAL A 472 -27.04 16.20 -7.91
N LYS A 473 -27.31 17.50 -7.73
CA LYS A 473 -26.83 18.53 -8.67
C LYS A 473 -25.30 18.65 -8.74
N THR A 474 -24.58 18.11 -7.76
CA THR A 474 -23.12 18.12 -7.71
C THR A 474 -22.57 16.76 -8.12
N GLU A 475 -22.14 16.63 -9.38
CA GLU A 475 -21.46 15.43 -9.88
C GLU A 475 -20.19 15.13 -9.06
N TRP A 476 -19.57 16.19 -8.53
CA TRP A 476 -18.55 16.16 -7.48
C TRP A 476 -18.87 15.24 -6.30
N PHE A 477 -20.11 15.23 -5.79
CA PHE A 477 -20.49 14.40 -4.64
C PHE A 477 -20.64 12.93 -5.04
N ALA A 478 -21.33 12.67 -6.17
CA ALA A 478 -21.48 11.31 -6.69
C ALA A 478 -20.11 10.64 -6.90
N TRP A 479 -19.15 11.38 -7.49
CA TRP A 479 -17.80 10.88 -7.72
C TRP A 479 -16.92 10.87 -6.45
N LYS A 480 -16.72 11.99 -5.75
CA LYS A 480 -15.77 12.04 -4.60
C LYS A 480 -16.29 11.46 -3.28
N ALA A 481 -17.61 11.45 -3.04
CA ALA A 481 -18.17 11.01 -1.76
C ALA A 481 -18.86 9.64 -1.82
N ALA A 482 -19.43 9.27 -2.99
CA ALA A 482 -20.04 7.96 -3.21
C ALA A 482 -19.24 7.02 -4.13
N GLY A 483 -18.27 7.53 -4.91
CA GLY A 483 -17.44 6.71 -5.80
C GLY A 483 -18.11 6.29 -7.12
N VAL A 484 -19.26 6.87 -7.46
CA VAL A 484 -20.11 6.45 -8.60
C VAL A 484 -19.65 7.11 -9.91
N PRO A 485 -19.23 6.35 -10.94
CA PRO A 485 -18.82 6.89 -12.23
C PRO A 485 -19.94 7.60 -13.01
N PRO A 486 -19.61 8.55 -13.91
CA PRO A 486 -20.57 9.09 -14.86
C PRO A 486 -21.25 8.04 -15.75
N PRO A 487 -20.57 6.99 -16.28
CA PRO A 487 -21.23 5.89 -16.99
C PRO A 487 -22.27 5.14 -16.14
N GLN A 488 -21.93 4.69 -14.93
CA GLN A 488 -22.88 4.03 -14.01
C GLN A 488 -24.07 4.94 -13.66
N ARG A 489 -23.83 6.24 -13.45
CA ARG A 489 -24.92 7.23 -13.26
C ARG A 489 -25.79 7.38 -14.50
N ASN A 490 -25.22 7.38 -15.70
CA ASN A 490 -26.01 7.40 -16.94
C ASN A 490 -26.91 6.16 -17.04
N MET A 491 -26.38 4.97 -16.74
CA MET A 491 -27.18 3.73 -16.73
C MET A 491 -28.42 3.83 -15.83
N ILE A 492 -28.31 4.42 -14.64
CA ILE A 492 -29.47 4.65 -13.75
C ILE A 492 -30.52 5.58 -14.39
N ILE A 493 -30.08 6.65 -15.06
CA ILE A 493 -30.95 7.64 -15.71
C ILE A 493 -31.65 7.01 -16.92
N ASP A 494 -30.92 6.27 -17.74
CA ASP A 494 -31.41 5.69 -18.98
C ASP A 494 -32.36 4.49 -18.68
N ASP A 495 -32.11 3.74 -17.59
CA ASP A 495 -33.00 2.72 -17.03
C ASP A 495 -34.34 3.31 -16.51
N TYR A 496 -34.28 4.45 -15.82
CA TYR A 496 -35.47 5.22 -15.43
C TYR A 496 -36.26 5.72 -16.66
N LEU A 497 -35.57 6.28 -17.67
CA LEU A 497 -36.22 6.77 -18.90
C LEU A 497 -36.94 5.65 -19.67
N LYS A 498 -36.34 4.46 -19.76
CA LYS A 498 -36.99 3.24 -20.27
C LYS A 498 -38.24 2.90 -19.45
N ARG A 499 -38.12 2.78 -18.12
CA ARG A 499 -39.23 2.42 -17.22
C ARG A 499 -40.40 3.41 -17.21
N LYS A 500 -40.19 4.68 -17.56
CA LYS A 500 -41.27 5.69 -17.71
C LYS A 500 -41.79 5.86 -19.15
N GLY A 501 -41.28 5.10 -20.12
CA GLY A 501 -41.67 5.25 -21.53
C GLY A 501 -41.17 6.52 -22.21
N LEU A 502 -40.16 7.21 -21.64
CA LEU A 502 -39.65 8.50 -22.10
C LEU A 502 -38.47 8.37 -23.09
N SER A 503 -38.40 7.23 -23.79
CA SER A 503 -37.27 6.81 -24.61
C SER A 503 -37.31 7.40 -26.02
N GLY A 504 -37.12 8.72 -26.15
CA GLY A 504 -37.05 9.38 -27.46
C GLY A 504 -37.12 10.90 -27.44
N GLY A 505 -35.97 11.58 -27.38
CA GLY A 505 -35.86 13.01 -27.72
C GLY A 505 -35.91 14.02 -26.57
N ILE A 506 -36.28 13.64 -25.35
CA ILE A 506 -36.12 14.54 -24.19
C ILE A 506 -34.62 14.69 -23.87
N LYS A 507 -34.04 15.86 -24.18
CA LYS A 507 -32.67 16.22 -23.74
C LYS A 507 -32.50 15.91 -22.25
N LYS A 508 -31.33 15.40 -21.82
CA LYS A 508 -31.02 15.02 -20.42
C LYS A 508 -31.12 16.22 -19.46
N ASN A 509 -32.35 16.59 -19.11
CA ASN A 509 -32.68 17.79 -18.37
C ASN A 509 -32.43 17.57 -16.87
N SER A 510 -31.88 18.56 -16.18
CA SER A 510 -31.31 18.34 -14.83
C SER A 510 -32.33 17.82 -13.81
N ASP A 511 -33.58 18.28 -13.87
CA ASP A 511 -34.67 17.78 -13.01
C ASP A 511 -35.09 16.33 -13.32
N VAL A 512 -34.89 15.84 -14.54
CA VAL A 512 -35.17 14.43 -14.89
C VAL A 512 -34.08 13.53 -14.32
N SER A 513 -32.80 13.94 -14.43
CA SER A 513 -31.68 13.26 -13.77
C SER A 513 -31.86 13.22 -12.25
N GLY A 514 -32.25 14.34 -11.63
CA GLY A 514 -32.55 14.40 -10.19
C GLY A 514 -33.68 13.45 -9.77
N ARG A 515 -34.77 13.37 -10.55
CA ARG A 515 -35.87 12.41 -10.28
C ARG A 515 -35.42 10.96 -10.40
N ALA A 516 -34.64 10.61 -11.43
CA ALA A 516 -34.13 9.26 -11.62
C ALA A 516 -33.27 8.78 -10.44
N ILE A 517 -32.33 9.62 -9.98
CA ILE A 517 -31.47 9.30 -8.83
C ILE A 517 -32.27 9.29 -7.51
N TRP A 518 -33.25 10.17 -7.33
CA TRP A 518 -34.12 10.12 -6.14
C TRP A 518 -34.97 8.83 -6.10
N GLU A 519 -35.57 8.42 -7.22
CA GLU A 519 -36.33 7.17 -7.30
C GLU A 519 -35.41 5.95 -7.08
N TYR A 520 -34.20 5.96 -7.65
CA TYR A 520 -33.20 4.91 -7.40
C TYR A 520 -32.80 4.80 -5.92
N VAL A 521 -32.66 5.92 -5.21
CA VAL A 521 -32.36 5.96 -3.78
C VAL A 521 -33.55 5.48 -2.95
N VAL A 522 -34.78 5.87 -3.29
CA VAL A 522 -36.00 5.33 -2.67
C VAL A 522 -36.06 3.80 -2.82
N ASP A 523 -35.86 3.29 -4.03
CA ASP A 523 -35.85 1.86 -4.35
C ASP A 523 -34.69 1.10 -3.65
N THR A 524 -33.57 1.75 -3.34
CA THR A 524 -32.52 1.15 -2.49
C THR A 524 -32.99 1.00 -1.05
N PHE A 525 -33.38 2.11 -0.41
CA PHE A 525 -33.43 2.20 1.06
C PHE A 525 -34.79 1.82 1.68
N ASP A 526 -35.92 2.13 1.02
CA ASP A 526 -37.24 1.81 1.59
C ASP A 526 -37.47 0.29 1.70
N PRO A 527 -37.13 -0.56 0.70
CA PRO A 527 -37.24 -2.01 0.84
C PRO A 527 -36.30 -2.57 1.91
N VAL A 528 -35.07 -2.04 2.02
CA VAL A 528 -34.10 -2.44 3.06
C VAL A 528 -34.68 -2.25 4.46
N ALA A 529 -35.20 -1.05 4.74
CA ALA A 529 -35.77 -0.73 6.05
C ALA A 529 -37.11 -1.44 6.33
N LYS A 530 -37.79 -1.91 5.27
CA LYS A 530 -39.04 -2.69 5.37
C LYS A 530 -38.78 -4.17 5.60
N ASP A 531 -37.79 -4.77 4.93
CA ASP A 531 -37.70 -6.23 4.76
C ASP A 531 -36.38 -6.85 5.29
N THR A 532 -35.42 -6.05 5.78
CA THR A 532 -34.18 -6.55 6.42
C THR A 532 -33.95 -5.90 7.78
N LEU A 533 -33.58 -6.68 8.80
CA LEU A 533 -33.45 -6.16 10.17
C LEU A 533 -32.04 -5.63 10.44
N ILE A 534 -31.91 -4.31 10.57
CA ILE A 534 -30.62 -3.60 10.67
C ILE A 534 -29.87 -3.94 11.96
N SER A 535 -30.57 -4.18 13.06
CA SER A 535 -29.99 -4.51 14.36
C SER A 535 -29.27 -5.87 14.45
N ASN A 536 -29.51 -6.78 13.50
CA ASN A 536 -29.09 -8.19 13.60
C ASN A 536 -28.66 -8.82 12.25
N ASP A 537 -29.45 -8.67 11.19
CA ASP A 537 -29.19 -9.30 9.88
C ASP A 537 -28.36 -8.40 8.95
N ASN A 538 -28.60 -7.09 8.98
CA ASN A 538 -28.07 -6.16 7.97
C ASN A 538 -26.88 -5.31 8.45
N TYR A 539 -25.74 -5.98 8.62
CA TYR A 539 -24.50 -5.38 9.14
C TYR A 539 -23.95 -4.24 8.27
N PHE A 540 -24.28 -4.19 6.97
CA PHE A 540 -23.82 -3.16 6.06
C PHE A 540 -24.33 -1.77 6.48
N TYR A 541 -25.62 -1.66 6.78
CA TYR A 541 -26.20 -0.40 7.24
C TYR A 541 -25.94 -0.15 8.73
N TYR A 542 -25.92 -1.20 9.57
CA TYR A 542 -25.51 -1.08 10.98
C TYR A 542 -24.15 -0.38 11.11
N LEU A 543 -23.17 -0.80 10.30
CA LEU A 543 -21.82 -0.25 10.24
C LEU A 543 -21.81 1.25 9.93
N CYS A 544 -22.53 1.68 8.89
CA CYS A 544 -22.63 3.09 8.51
C CYS A 544 -23.25 3.96 9.62
N LEU A 545 -24.26 3.43 10.31
CA LEU A 545 -25.01 4.17 11.34
C LEU A 545 -24.24 4.25 12.67
N LYS A 546 -23.65 3.14 13.14
CA LYS A 546 -22.95 3.05 14.43
C LYS A 546 -21.43 3.30 14.35
N GLY A 547 -20.81 3.11 13.19
CA GLY A 547 -19.36 3.20 12.99
C GLY A 547 -18.56 1.97 13.40
N LYS A 548 -19.24 0.86 13.75
CA LYS A 548 -18.68 -0.44 14.14
C LYS A 548 -19.76 -1.52 14.02
N PHE A 549 -19.38 -2.79 14.12
CA PHE A 549 -20.31 -3.92 14.20
C PHE A 549 -20.76 -4.20 15.66
N SER A 550 -21.79 -5.02 15.82
CA SER A 550 -22.20 -5.61 17.10
C SER A 550 -21.94 -7.11 17.12
N ARG A 551 -21.96 -7.75 18.29
CA ARG A 551 -21.77 -9.22 18.43
C ARG A 551 -22.91 -10.05 17.82
N GLN A 552 -23.99 -9.37 17.39
CA GLN A 552 -25.15 -9.93 16.73
C GLN A 552 -25.10 -9.62 15.23
N CYS A 553 -24.85 -8.35 14.87
CA CYS A 553 -24.88 -7.83 13.51
C CYS A 553 -23.46 -7.55 13.00
N HIS A 554 -22.85 -8.56 12.37
CA HIS A 554 -21.50 -8.47 11.82
C HIS A 554 -21.30 -9.37 10.59
N PRO A 555 -20.29 -9.10 9.74
CA PRO A 555 -19.83 -10.03 8.72
C PRO A 555 -19.54 -11.39 9.35
N THR A 556 -20.04 -12.46 8.73
CA THR A 556 -19.89 -13.83 9.27
C THR A 556 -18.42 -14.27 9.40
N TYR A 557 -17.48 -13.55 8.78
CA TYR A 557 -16.05 -13.80 8.95
C TYR A 557 -15.50 -13.37 10.32
N LEU A 558 -16.25 -12.54 11.04
CA LEU A 558 -15.99 -12.15 12.43
C LEU A 558 -16.74 -13.05 13.43
N THR A 559 -17.24 -14.23 13.03
CA THR A 559 -17.71 -15.24 14.00
C THR A 559 -16.52 -15.96 14.65
N PRO A 560 -16.66 -16.53 15.86
CA PRO A 560 -15.61 -17.38 16.45
C PRO A 560 -15.26 -18.55 15.53
N LYS A 561 -16.29 -19.27 15.03
CA LYS A 561 -16.16 -20.37 14.06
C LYS A 561 -15.43 -19.99 12.75
N ALA A 562 -15.54 -18.72 12.34
CA ALA A 562 -14.78 -18.20 11.22
C ALA A 562 -13.30 -17.98 11.58
N HIS A 563 -13.03 -17.43 12.77
CA HIS A 563 -11.67 -17.31 13.28
C HIS A 563 -10.99 -18.68 13.40
N ASP A 564 -11.65 -19.66 14.02
CA ASP A 564 -11.14 -21.03 14.16
C ASP A 564 -10.71 -21.64 12.80
N LYS A 565 -11.52 -21.46 11.75
CA LYS A 565 -11.21 -21.97 10.39
C LYS A 565 -10.20 -21.11 9.62
N LEU A 566 -10.15 -19.80 9.84
CA LEU A 566 -9.22 -18.92 9.13
C LEU A 566 -7.83 -18.88 9.79
N SER A 567 -7.75 -19.16 11.08
CA SER A 567 -6.50 -19.27 11.83
C SER A 567 -5.83 -20.65 11.71
N SER A 568 -6.48 -21.65 11.10
CA SER A 568 -5.85 -22.96 10.90
C SER A 568 -4.68 -22.90 9.91
N PRO A 569 -3.59 -23.66 10.12
CA PRO A 569 -2.50 -23.77 9.15
C PRO A 569 -2.98 -24.06 7.73
N GLY A 570 -2.37 -23.44 6.74
CA GLY A 570 -2.71 -23.60 5.32
C GLY A 570 -4.01 -22.92 4.85
N ALA A 571 -4.80 -22.30 5.74
CA ALA A 571 -6.09 -21.68 5.39
C ALA A 571 -6.01 -20.62 4.27
N PHE A 572 -4.83 -20.03 4.05
CA PHE A 572 -4.57 -18.96 3.10
C PHE A 572 -3.63 -19.35 1.93
N ASP A 573 -3.40 -20.64 1.67
CA ASP A 573 -2.33 -21.05 0.75
C ASP A 573 -2.73 -21.00 -0.74
N GLY A 574 -4.02 -21.21 -1.03
CA GLY A 574 -4.58 -21.14 -2.38
C GLY A 574 -4.75 -19.72 -2.95
N LEU A 575 -4.07 -18.70 -2.44
CA LEU A 575 -4.65 -17.37 -2.39
C LEU A 575 -3.70 -16.27 -2.92
N ARG A 576 -4.17 -15.37 -3.79
CA ARG A 576 -3.34 -14.43 -4.57
C ARG A 576 -4.00 -13.03 -4.66
N ILE A 577 -3.28 -11.95 -4.34
CA ILE A 577 -3.62 -10.52 -4.59
C ILE A 577 -2.93 -10.15 -5.88
N HIS A 578 -3.58 -9.25 -6.62
CA HIS A 578 -2.98 -8.52 -7.71
C HIS A 578 -3.31 -7.04 -7.52
N THR A 579 -2.30 -6.23 -7.20
CA THR A 579 -2.43 -4.76 -7.17
C THR A 579 -2.30 -4.25 -8.59
N ASP A 580 -3.37 -4.38 -9.38
CA ASP A 580 -3.32 -4.26 -10.84
C ASP A 580 -4.72 -4.07 -11.45
N GLY A 581 -4.81 -3.85 -12.76
CA GLY A 581 -6.05 -3.84 -13.52
C GLY A 581 -6.62 -5.25 -13.72
N LEU A 582 -7.96 -5.38 -13.63
CA LEU A 582 -8.66 -6.66 -13.76
C LEU A 582 -8.31 -7.41 -15.07
N ASN A 583 -8.29 -6.70 -16.20
CA ASN A 583 -7.94 -7.25 -17.50
C ASN A 583 -6.48 -7.74 -17.57
N GLU A 584 -5.52 -7.02 -16.98
CA GLU A 584 -4.11 -7.42 -16.95
C GLU A 584 -3.91 -8.72 -16.14
N VAL A 585 -4.69 -8.91 -15.07
CA VAL A 585 -4.65 -10.16 -14.29
C VAL A 585 -5.26 -11.31 -15.09
N ILE A 586 -6.40 -11.09 -15.73
CA ILE A 586 -7.04 -12.08 -16.62
C ILE A 586 -6.09 -12.47 -17.77
N ALA A 587 -5.37 -11.49 -18.35
CA ALA A 587 -4.39 -11.71 -19.42
C ALA A 587 -3.20 -12.57 -18.99
N ARG A 588 -2.82 -12.56 -17.71
CA ARG A 588 -1.76 -13.41 -17.12
C ARG A 588 -2.26 -14.75 -16.57
N ILE A 589 -3.57 -14.94 -16.38
CA ILE A 589 -4.15 -16.22 -15.93
C ILE A 589 -4.19 -17.23 -17.09
N THR A 590 -3.65 -18.43 -16.84
CA THR A 590 -3.59 -19.54 -17.79
C THR A 590 -4.97 -19.84 -18.41
N PRO A 591 -5.09 -19.98 -19.74
CA PRO A 591 -6.37 -20.24 -20.41
C PRO A 591 -7.13 -21.45 -19.85
N ARG A 592 -8.47 -21.37 -19.87
CA ARG A 592 -9.40 -22.41 -19.40
C ARG A 592 -9.16 -22.89 -17.94
N THR A 593 -8.53 -22.11 -17.06
CA THR A 593 -8.29 -22.50 -15.66
C THR A 593 -9.26 -21.91 -14.64
N LEU A 594 -9.85 -20.74 -14.88
CA LEU A 594 -10.85 -20.17 -13.97
C LEU A 594 -12.14 -20.99 -14.02
N THR A 595 -12.75 -21.19 -12.86
CA THR A 595 -14.11 -21.74 -12.73
C THR A 595 -15.15 -20.65 -12.47
N ILE A 596 -14.73 -19.56 -11.83
CA ILE A 596 -15.57 -18.46 -11.35
C ILE A 596 -14.82 -17.13 -11.56
N ALA A 597 -15.52 -16.08 -11.98
CA ALA A 597 -15.03 -14.69 -11.92
C ALA A 597 -16.10 -13.76 -11.32
N VAL A 598 -15.74 -12.97 -10.31
CA VAL A 598 -16.64 -12.06 -9.60
C VAL A 598 -16.23 -10.62 -9.91
N VAL A 599 -16.83 -10.07 -10.96
CA VAL A 599 -16.46 -8.73 -11.50
C VAL A 599 -17.31 -7.60 -10.90
N MET A 600 -18.28 -7.94 -10.05
CA MET A 600 -19.20 -7.00 -9.38
C MET A 600 -19.80 -6.02 -10.39
N ASP A 601 -19.70 -4.72 -10.15
CA ASP A 601 -20.21 -3.63 -10.97
C ASP A 601 -19.14 -2.93 -11.81
N SER A 602 -17.91 -3.46 -11.87
CA SER A 602 -16.80 -2.83 -12.62
C SER A 602 -17.09 -2.60 -14.10
N MET A 603 -18.04 -3.33 -14.69
CA MET A 603 -18.45 -3.13 -16.09
C MET A 603 -19.45 -1.97 -16.27
N ASP A 604 -20.12 -1.51 -15.20
CA ASP A 604 -20.89 -0.25 -15.22
C ASP A 604 -19.98 0.99 -15.32
N TRP A 605 -18.67 0.83 -15.11
CA TRP A 605 -17.69 1.90 -15.18
C TRP A 605 -17.22 2.17 -16.61
N PHE A 606 -17.46 1.24 -17.54
CA PHE A 606 -17.06 1.37 -18.94
C PHE A 606 -17.98 2.32 -19.72
N ASN A 607 -17.41 2.98 -20.72
CA ASN A 607 -18.13 3.79 -21.68
C ASN A 607 -18.82 2.88 -22.73
N PRO A 608 -20.14 3.03 -23.00
CA PRO A 608 -20.83 2.25 -24.04
C PRO A 608 -20.26 2.39 -25.45
N ASP A 609 -19.55 3.49 -25.72
CA ASP A 609 -18.94 3.82 -27.01
C ASP A 609 -17.50 3.28 -27.18
N GLU A 610 -16.97 2.56 -26.17
CA GLU A 610 -15.61 2.01 -26.14
C GLU A 610 -15.58 0.47 -26.12
N ASP A 611 -14.51 -0.12 -26.67
CA ASP A 611 -14.33 -1.57 -26.78
C ASP A 611 -13.89 -2.27 -25.47
N ALA A 612 -13.79 -1.53 -24.36
CA ALA A 612 -13.31 -2.03 -23.07
C ALA A 612 -14.15 -3.19 -22.52
N ALA A 613 -15.48 -3.14 -22.69
CA ALA A 613 -16.37 -4.22 -22.28
C ALA A 613 -16.12 -5.50 -23.11
N ALA A 614 -16.05 -5.39 -24.44
CA ALA A 614 -15.78 -6.50 -25.33
C ALA A 614 -14.38 -7.13 -25.10
N LYS A 615 -13.36 -6.30 -24.85
CA LYS A 615 -12.02 -6.78 -24.44
C LYS A 615 -12.09 -7.57 -23.13
N GLN A 616 -12.84 -7.11 -22.13
CA GLN A 616 -13.00 -7.82 -20.87
C GLN A 616 -13.76 -9.15 -21.04
N THR A 617 -14.84 -9.19 -21.84
CA THR A 617 -15.58 -10.45 -22.07
C THR A 617 -14.75 -11.47 -22.87
N GLN A 618 -13.96 -11.03 -23.85
CA GLN A 618 -12.98 -11.88 -24.56
C GLN A 618 -11.91 -12.45 -23.62
N ALA A 619 -11.32 -11.60 -22.78
CA ALA A 619 -10.32 -12.02 -21.79
C ALA A 619 -10.92 -13.03 -20.79
N LEU A 620 -12.13 -12.76 -20.29
CA LEU A 620 -12.88 -13.69 -19.43
C LEU A 620 -13.17 -15.02 -20.13
N ASN A 621 -13.57 -15.00 -21.42
CA ASN A 621 -13.78 -16.24 -22.17
C ASN A 621 -12.47 -17.05 -22.20
N ARG A 622 -11.34 -16.44 -22.59
CA ARG A 622 -10.03 -17.11 -22.64
C ARG A 622 -9.64 -17.77 -21.31
N ALA A 623 -9.86 -17.08 -20.19
CA ALA A 623 -9.44 -17.55 -18.86
C ALA A 623 -10.39 -18.60 -18.25
N LEU A 624 -11.69 -18.56 -18.54
CA LEU A 624 -12.69 -19.48 -17.98
C LEU A 624 -12.72 -20.84 -18.71
N LYS A 625 -12.85 -21.92 -17.93
CA LYS A 625 -13.20 -23.25 -18.44
C LYS A 625 -14.62 -23.26 -19.01
N MET A 626 -14.94 -24.28 -19.81
CA MET A 626 -16.33 -24.53 -20.24
C MET A 626 -17.26 -24.74 -19.04
N GLY A 627 -18.43 -24.09 -19.04
CA GLY A 627 -19.31 -24.02 -17.87
C GLY A 627 -18.80 -23.13 -16.72
N GLY A 628 -17.69 -22.42 -16.93
CA GLY A 628 -17.21 -21.38 -16.00
C GLY A 628 -18.19 -20.20 -15.93
N ARG A 629 -18.27 -19.55 -14.76
CA ARG A 629 -19.32 -18.57 -14.45
C ARG A 629 -18.75 -17.21 -14.06
N VAL A 630 -19.31 -16.14 -14.63
CA VAL A 630 -19.10 -14.77 -14.20
C VAL A 630 -20.28 -14.36 -13.31
N LEU A 631 -20.02 -13.79 -12.13
CA LEU A 631 -21.02 -13.01 -11.38
C LEU A 631 -20.74 -11.53 -11.59
N LEU A 632 -21.79 -10.80 -11.98
CA LEU A 632 -21.81 -9.34 -11.99
C LEU A 632 -23.08 -8.81 -11.33
N ARG A 633 -23.03 -7.55 -10.89
CA ARG A 633 -24.18 -6.78 -10.39
C ARG A 633 -24.16 -5.42 -11.07
N SER A 634 -25.32 -4.82 -11.35
CA SER A 634 -25.39 -3.57 -12.10
C SER A 634 -26.39 -2.59 -11.52
N ALA A 635 -26.11 -1.30 -11.70
CA ALA A 635 -27.03 -0.20 -11.43
C ALA A 635 -28.19 -0.08 -12.45
N SER A 636 -28.21 -0.89 -13.51
CA SER A 636 -29.37 -1.08 -14.41
C SER A 636 -29.99 -2.47 -14.24
N ILE A 637 -31.28 -2.58 -14.55
CA ILE A 637 -32.01 -3.85 -14.67
C ILE A 637 -31.53 -4.62 -15.91
N ASP A 638 -31.26 -3.91 -17.01
CA ASP A 638 -30.83 -4.44 -18.32
C ASP A 638 -29.50 -3.77 -18.78
N PRO A 639 -28.35 -4.14 -18.19
CA PRO A 639 -27.06 -3.54 -18.53
C PRO A 639 -26.66 -3.73 -20.00
N TRP A 640 -26.15 -2.66 -20.61
CA TRP A 640 -25.86 -2.60 -22.06
C TRP A 640 -24.79 -3.58 -22.54
N TYR A 641 -23.86 -3.97 -21.65
CA TYR A 641 -22.73 -4.87 -21.95
C TYR A 641 -23.09 -6.36 -21.92
N ILE A 642 -24.36 -6.73 -21.64
CA ILE A 642 -24.79 -8.14 -21.70
C ILE A 642 -24.66 -8.70 -23.13
N LYS A 643 -24.95 -7.86 -24.15
CA LYS A 643 -24.71 -8.16 -25.57
C LYS A 643 -23.26 -8.61 -25.84
N ASP A 644 -22.29 -8.04 -25.12
CA ASP A 644 -20.86 -8.27 -25.33
C ASP A 644 -20.39 -9.57 -24.64
N PHE A 645 -21.18 -10.10 -23.70
CA PHE A 645 -21.03 -11.47 -23.21
C PHE A 645 -21.63 -12.47 -24.21
N GLU A 646 -22.83 -12.20 -24.73
CA GLU A 646 -23.51 -13.06 -25.72
C GLU A 646 -22.68 -13.21 -27.00
N ALA A 647 -22.17 -12.10 -27.54
CA ALA A 647 -21.29 -12.08 -28.70
C ALA A 647 -19.94 -12.79 -28.48
N ASN A 648 -19.53 -13.01 -27.22
CA ASN A 648 -18.26 -13.66 -26.86
C ASN A 648 -18.46 -15.01 -26.14
N GLY A 649 -19.47 -15.77 -26.55
CA GLY A 649 -19.60 -17.20 -26.20
C GLY A 649 -20.13 -17.49 -24.80
N PHE A 650 -20.93 -16.58 -24.24
CA PHE A 650 -21.60 -16.78 -22.96
C PHE A 650 -23.12 -16.76 -23.07
N THR A 651 -23.78 -17.49 -22.18
CA THR A 651 -25.23 -17.39 -21.95
C THR A 651 -25.49 -16.65 -20.63
N PRO A 652 -26.03 -15.41 -20.67
CA PRO A 652 -26.33 -14.63 -19.48
C PRO A 652 -27.63 -15.08 -18.82
N ARG A 653 -27.68 -15.08 -17.49
CA ARG A 653 -28.93 -15.29 -16.72
C ARG A 653 -29.03 -14.29 -15.58
N ARG A 654 -30.03 -13.42 -15.62
CA ARG A 654 -30.40 -12.55 -14.49
C ARG A 654 -30.88 -13.44 -13.34
N VAL A 655 -30.18 -13.37 -12.21
CA VAL A 655 -30.49 -14.14 -10.98
C VAL A 655 -31.19 -13.30 -9.91
N GLY A 656 -31.22 -11.98 -10.10
CA GLY A 656 -32.04 -11.07 -9.31
C GLY A 656 -32.27 -9.75 -10.06
N ALA A 657 -33.40 -9.11 -9.79
CA ALA A 657 -33.76 -7.78 -10.27
C ALA A 657 -34.48 -7.04 -9.14
N ARG A 658 -34.19 -5.76 -8.97
CA ARG A 658 -34.80 -4.89 -7.96
C ARG A 658 -35.90 -4.05 -8.60
N PHE A 659 -37.15 -4.42 -8.33
CA PHE A 659 -38.33 -3.62 -8.69
C PHE A 659 -38.77 -2.74 -7.51
N PRO A 660 -39.52 -1.65 -7.74
CA PRO A 660 -39.95 -0.75 -6.66
C PRO A 660 -40.65 -1.51 -5.52
N GLY A 661 -40.22 -1.25 -4.28
CA GLY A 661 -40.75 -1.92 -3.09
C GLY A 661 -40.19 -3.32 -2.78
N THR A 662 -39.16 -3.80 -3.49
CA THR A 662 -38.53 -5.13 -3.31
C THR A 662 -37.02 -5.05 -3.01
N CYS A 663 -36.49 -6.07 -2.33
CA CYS A 663 -35.05 -6.26 -2.09
C CYS A 663 -34.46 -7.33 -3.01
N ILE A 664 -33.34 -7.04 -3.68
CA ILE A 664 -32.53 -8.06 -4.40
C ILE A 664 -31.55 -8.80 -3.47
N ASP A 665 -30.94 -8.07 -2.53
CA ASP A 665 -30.09 -8.59 -1.46
C ASP A 665 -30.14 -7.64 -0.25
N ARG A 666 -29.38 -7.90 0.82
CA ARG A 666 -29.39 -7.07 2.04
C ARG A 666 -28.80 -5.66 1.84
N VAL A 667 -27.92 -5.46 0.87
CA VAL A 667 -27.38 -4.13 0.53
C VAL A 667 -28.33 -3.40 -0.42
N ASN A 668 -29.04 -4.14 -1.27
CA ASN A 668 -30.05 -3.64 -2.23
C ASN A 668 -29.59 -2.49 -3.14
N MET A 669 -28.27 -2.26 -3.25
CA MET A 669 -27.70 -1.08 -3.90
C MET A 669 -27.71 -1.18 -5.43
N TYR A 670 -27.77 -2.39 -5.96
CA TYR A 670 -27.78 -2.69 -7.40
C TYR A 670 -29.20 -2.98 -7.88
N ALA A 671 -29.50 -2.63 -9.14
CA ALA A 671 -30.77 -2.90 -9.78
C ALA A 671 -30.87 -4.32 -10.34
N SER A 672 -29.75 -4.98 -10.65
CA SER A 672 -29.73 -6.39 -11.05
C SER A 672 -28.48 -7.15 -10.60
N ALA A 673 -28.58 -8.48 -10.61
CA ALA A 673 -27.48 -9.41 -10.43
C ALA A 673 -27.59 -10.53 -11.47
N TRP A 674 -26.46 -10.92 -12.08
CA TRP A 674 -26.41 -11.85 -13.20
C TRP A 674 -25.34 -12.93 -12.99
N VAL A 675 -25.70 -14.18 -13.27
CA VAL A 675 -24.75 -15.28 -13.43
C VAL A 675 -24.67 -15.59 -14.92
N ILE A 676 -23.50 -15.35 -15.51
CA ILE A 676 -23.24 -15.47 -16.93
C ILE A 676 -22.32 -16.68 -17.14
N THR A 677 -22.73 -17.65 -17.95
CA THR A 677 -22.06 -18.96 -18.04
C THR A 677 -21.42 -19.15 -19.41
N LYS A 678 -20.15 -19.55 -19.47
CA LYS A 678 -19.42 -19.79 -20.72
C LYS A 678 -19.96 -21.04 -21.43
N THR A 679 -20.49 -20.86 -22.63
CA THR A 679 -21.18 -21.88 -23.44
C THR A 679 -20.52 -22.15 -24.79
N SER A 680 -19.60 -21.30 -25.26
CA SER A 680 -18.58 -21.63 -26.27
C SER A 680 -17.21 -21.02 -25.96
N ASP A 681 -16.14 -21.54 -26.55
CA ASP A 681 -14.89 -20.80 -26.73
C ASP A 681 -15.07 -19.78 -27.88
N VAL A 682 -14.38 -18.65 -27.80
CA VAL A 682 -14.21 -17.73 -28.94
C VAL A 682 -12.86 -18.04 -29.59
N ASP A 683 -12.88 -18.77 -30.70
CA ASP A 683 -11.66 -19.09 -31.45
C ASP A 683 -11.01 -17.83 -32.02
N GLY A 684 -9.71 -17.65 -31.79
CA GLY A 684 -8.93 -16.52 -32.31
C GLY A 684 -8.64 -16.58 -33.82
N ASN A 685 -9.48 -17.28 -34.57
CA ASN A 685 -9.19 -17.77 -35.91
C ASN A 685 -9.54 -16.75 -37.02
N ASN A 686 -9.12 -15.50 -36.84
CA ASN A 686 -9.22 -14.45 -37.87
C ASN A 686 -7.95 -13.57 -37.97
N ARG A 687 -6.80 -14.13 -37.55
CA ARG A 687 -5.49 -13.73 -38.07
C ARG A 687 -4.93 -14.91 -38.84
N THR A 688 -4.97 -14.81 -40.16
CA THR A 688 -4.27 -15.72 -41.06
C THR A 688 -2.81 -15.83 -40.61
N ARG A 689 -2.35 -17.07 -40.35
CA ARG A 689 -0.92 -17.34 -40.45
C ARG A 689 -0.51 -16.96 -41.88
N PRO A 690 0.56 -16.17 -42.07
CA PRO A 690 1.22 -16.15 -43.37
C PRO A 690 1.62 -17.59 -43.68
N GLU A 691 1.24 -18.09 -44.86
CA GLU A 691 1.74 -19.38 -45.31
C GLU A 691 3.27 -19.32 -45.36
N LEU A 692 3.91 -20.39 -44.86
CA LEU A 692 5.34 -20.57 -45.05
C LEU A 692 5.58 -20.82 -46.53
N ARG A 693 5.79 -19.74 -47.30
CA ARG A 693 6.29 -19.83 -48.67
C ARG A 693 7.57 -20.64 -48.63
N GLU A 694 7.52 -21.83 -49.23
CA GLU A 694 8.69 -22.65 -49.44
C GLU A 694 9.74 -21.84 -50.20
N ARG A 695 10.97 -21.78 -49.67
CA ARG A 695 12.09 -21.19 -50.39
C ARG A 695 12.50 -22.16 -51.50
N SER A 696 11.92 -21.98 -52.68
CA SER A 696 12.52 -22.47 -53.91
C SER A 696 13.93 -21.90 -54.05
N SER A 697 14.85 -22.72 -54.56
CA SER A 697 16.26 -22.38 -54.65
C SER A 697 16.55 -21.46 -55.84
N SER A 698 17.09 -20.28 -55.58
CA SER A 698 17.87 -19.50 -56.55
C SER A 698 19.18 -19.07 -55.89
N SER A 699 20.29 -19.47 -56.50
CA SER A 699 21.64 -19.11 -56.07
C SER A 699 21.95 -17.65 -56.37
N GLU A 700 22.57 -16.95 -55.43
CA GLU A 700 23.64 -16.01 -55.75
C GLU A 700 24.59 -15.91 -54.55
N VAL A 701 25.88 -16.03 -54.83
CA VAL A 701 26.97 -15.92 -53.85
C VAL A 701 27.88 -14.83 -54.36
N GLU A 702 27.92 -13.70 -53.66
CA GLU A 702 29.00 -12.73 -53.81
C GLU A 702 29.55 -12.32 -52.45
N THR A 703 30.75 -12.82 -52.17
CA THR A 703 31.62 -12.36 -51.11
C THR A 703 32.07 -10.93 -51.37
N LEU A 704 32.20 -10.12 -50.30
CA LEU A 704 33.51 -9.62 -49.87
C LEU A 704 33.46 -9.04 -48.45
N THR A 705 34.64 -9.00 -47.82
CA THR A 705 34.86 -8.58 -46.43
C THR A 705 35.26 -7.11 -46.33
N LEU A 706 34.74 -6.42 -45.30
CA LEU A 706 35.56 -5.74 -44.29
C LEU A 706 34.76 -5.54 -42.99
#